data_AF-A0A8S4MVU0-F1
#
_entry.id   AF-A0A8S4MVU0-F1
#
_cell.length_a   1.000
_cell.length_b   1.000
_cell.length_c   1.000
_cell.angle_alpha   90.00
_cell.angle_beta   90.00
_cell.angle_gamma   90.00
#
_symmetry.space_group_name_H-M   'P 1'
#
loop_
_entity.id
_entity.type
_entity.pdbx_description
1 polymer ?
#
loop_
_entity_poly.entity_id
_entity_poly.type
_entity_poly.pdbx_seq_one_letter_code
_entity_poly.pdbx_strand_id
1 'polypeptide(L)'
;MAPHRGTTIVHTEFPLYTVRALGDRHFMVAGGGGTAKTGVKNAIEIYEIKNAEGELHSEKLGRHETTDAVMNSACICNTKNYVLAAGMEDKCEIFNLRYKIMFQSKNPDGDTVVRKRKSNLTKAQDIKDAERSIKFEVEHLNSVTTDFHSKGGYQKVVAFNLEGTLMATGGGDGHLRVWEYPKLKKVCDVKAHNQEIDDLDISPQQNKVVTLSKDNNAFIWDSRKGNKICPLKWTQNTGDTKYRYRNCRYGLIEGARDKFNLYTTHIPVVRGTKPPNCYLTKWETKNYTPCKIVSTGQAVTSALAVSSDGTYLGLGTLSGDVGVYISYSLQKLYYVKEAHGIFVTGLDFFPSSDSTRAIMGDHDVNLLSISADNQVKVHQEPTRASYSAFWVLLGFLAIIYAIFWTLTVLGLKIKTREISHFTLDFLWNKLTNSRSLTMGRSRRRRRSCSRDSSYDSYDRNKRRKVSNNSYYDDYKYRHSRSRSRTPRRREYTPDSYYRERSYTPEREYQRRQNRRHRYDDRFDYNSDYDRYRSQDESRYRSSRRRPRHRRQHRRSESTSTSVSRAESRASSIHDDDDGHLIYKAGDMLQARYEIIGTLGEGTFGKVVDCKDLQKNGERIALKIIKNVEKYREAAKLEINVVEKLMERDPDGDNLCVRMLDWFDYHGHMCLSFDMLGLSVFDFLKDNNYLPYTMEQVRHISYQVLIAVKFLHEMKLTHTDLKPENILFLNSDFHVKYNTKRKRDEKAVKNTDIRLIDFGSATFDHEHHSTIVSTRHYRAPEVILELGWTQPCDVWSIGCIMFELYTGYTLFQTHDNKEHLAMMERILGSIPYRMAKKSKKSKYFYHGRLDWDEHSSAGRYVKDNCKKIKRYLMKDDDDHRHLLDIIEKMLEYDPAERITCYEAIQHPFFDKIDNRLPGDPKFSEKRERSHSLSR
;
A
#
# COMPACT_ATOMS: atom_id res chain seq x y z
N MET A 1 -11.63 -17.38 -25.56
CA MET A 1 -11.97 -17.37 -24.12
C MET A 1 -11.48 -16.06 -23.55
N ALA A 2 -12.34 -15.33 -22.81
CA ALA A 2 -11.97 -14.04 -22.25
C ALA A 2 -10.82 -14.20 -21.23
N PRO A 3 -9.91 -13.21 -21.09
CA PRO A 3 -8.92 -13.26 -20.01
C PRO A 3 -9.65 -13.15 -18.68
N HIS A 4 -9.59 -14.21 -17.86
CA HIS A 4 -10.10 -14.18 -16.50
C HIS A 4 -9.32 -13.12 -15.70
N ARG A 5 -9.88 -11.91 -15.60
CA ARG A 5 -9.50 -10.95 -14.57
C ARG A 5 -9.86 -11.61 -13.24
N GLY A 6 -8.90 -11.72 -12.32
CA GLY A 6 -9.13 -12.33 -11.01
C GLY A 6 -10.34 -11.69 -10.31
N THR A 7 -11.19 -12.51 -9.71
CA THR A 7 -12.45 -12.10 -9.10
C THR A 7 -12.15 -11.21 -7.89
N THR A 8 -12.59 -9.95 -7.93
CA THR A 8 -12.42 -9.04 -6.79
C THR A 8 -13.43 -9.39 -5.72
N ILE A 9 -12.95 -9.76 -4.53
CA ILE A 9 -13.81 -10.23 -3.42
C ILE A 9 -13.90 -9.24 -2.26
N VAL A 10 -12.97 -8.27 -2.19
CA VAL A 10 -12.92 -7.21 -1.15
C VAL A 10 -12.38 -5.93 -1.77
N HIS A 11 -12.98 -4.80 -1.36
CA HIS A 11 -12.38 -3.48 -1.37
C HIS A 11 -12.15 -3.02 0.07
N THR A 12 -11.00 -2.44 0.35
CA THR A 12 -10.61 -1.96 1.70
C THR A 12 -10.49 -0.43 1.74
N GLU A 13 -10.56 0.14 2.95
CA GLU A 13 -10.40 1.57 3.19
C GLU A 13 -8.92 2.01 3.23
N PHE A 14 -7.97 1.07 3.16
CA PHE A 14 -6.55 1.31 3.37
C PHE A 14 -5.67 0.44 2.43
N PRO A 15 -4.47 0.91 2.04
CA PRO A 15 -3.52 0.14 1.24
C PRO A 15 -3.14 -1.19 1.89
N LEU A 16 -3.20 -2.27 1.10
CA LEU A 16 -2.89 -3.61 1.57
C LEU A 16 -1.42 -3.95 1.31
N TYR A 17 -0.70 -4.37 2.35
CA TYR A 17 0.71 -4.78 2.25
C TYR A 17 0.92 -6.27 2.49
N THR A 18 0.07 -6.92 3.30
CA THR A 18 0.15 -8.36 3.56
C THR A 18 -1.21 -9.05 3.53
N VAL A 19 -1.22 -10.29 3.04
CA VAL A 19 -2.37 -11.20 3.01
C VAL A 19 -1.94 -12.57 3.56
N ARG A 20 -2.83 -13.24 4.30
CA ARG A 20 -2.64 -14.61 4.79
C ARG A 20 -3.91 -15.45 4.72
N ALA A 21 -3.82 -16.66 4.18
CA ALA A 21 -4.93 -17.62 4.24
C ALA A 21 -5.02 -18.26 5.65
N LEU A 22 -6.19 -18.20 6.27
CA LEU A 22 -6.49 -18.71 7.61
C LEU A 22 -7.34 -19.99 7.52
N GLY A 23 -6.71 -21.08 7.08
CA GLY A 23 -7.37 -22.36 6.84
C GLY A 23 -8.20 -22.36 5.54
N ASP A 24 -9.26 -23.16 5.51
CA ASP A 24 -9.92 -23.53 4.24
C ASP A 24 -10.79 -22.44 3.60
N ARG A 25 -11.17 -21.39 4.35
CA ARG A 25 -12.19 -20.41 3.92
C ARG A 25 -12.01 -18.99 4.44
N HIS A 26 -11.15 -18.77 5.44
CA HIS A 26 -10.94 -17.44 6.00
C HIS A 26 -9.62 -16.90 5.49
N PHE A 27 -9.50 -15.58 5.42
CA PHE A 27 -8.24 -14.93 5.13
C PHE A 27 -8.15 -13.61 5.90
N MET A 28 -6.92 -13.17 6.11
CA MET A 28 -6.58 -11.92 6.77
C MET A 28 -5.86 -11.03 5.78
N VAL A 29 -6.20 -9.74 5.78
CA VAL A 29 -5.46 -8.69 5.09
C VAL A 29 -5.05 -7.63 6.11
N ALA A 30 -3.88 -7.04 5.92
CA ALA A 30 -3.41 -5.94 6.76
C ALA A 30 -2.54 -4.95 5.99
N GLY A 31 -2.50 -3.73 6.49
CA GLY A 31 -1.77 -2.61 5.90
C GLY A 31 -2.17 -1.29 6.55
N GLY A 32 -2.07 -0.19 5.80
CA GLY A 32 -2.31 1.15 6.33
C GLY A 32 -1.73 2.27 5.48
N GLY A 33 -1.77 3.51 6.00
CA GLY A 33 -1.19 4.69 5.34
C GLY A 33 0.33 4.83 5.47
N GLY A 34 0.96 3.99 6.30
CA GLY A 34 2.35 4.16 6.75
C GLY A 34 2.49 5.37 7.68
N THR A 35 3.74 5.77 7.96
CA THR A 35 4.06 6.96 8.77
C THR A 35 3.69 8.29 8.12
N ALA A 36 3.20 8.28 6.87
CA ALA A 36 2.95 9.46 6.05
C ALA A 36 1.71 10.30 6.44
N LYS A 37 1.06 10.01 7.59
CA LYS A 37 -0.10 10.72 8.16
C LYS A 37 -1.17 11.11 7.13
N THR A 38 -1.55 10.16 6.27
CA THR A 38 -2.51 10.34 5.17
C THR A 38 -3.99 10.32 5.59
N GLY A 39 -4.28 10.30 6.90
CA GLY A 39 -5.64 10.05 7.43
C GLY A 39 -6.15 8.61 7.24
N VAL A 40 -5.38 7.75 6.58
CA VAL A 40 -5.74 6.36 6.30
C VAL A 40 -5.42 5.48 7.50
N LYS A 41 -6.46 4.85 8.07
CA LYS A 41 -6.34 3.97 9.24
C LYS A 41 -5.46 2.74 8.97
N ASN A 42 -4.58 2.43 9.92
CA ASN A 42 -3.82 1.18 9.96
C ASN A 42 -4.70 0.08 10.58
N ALA A 43 -4.81 -1.09 9.92
CA ALA A 43 -5.69 -2.14 10.41
C ALA A 43 -5.32 -3.56 9.93
N ILE A 44 -5.79 -4.53 10.71
CA ILE A 44 -5.90 -5.95 10.37
C ILE A 44 -7.39 -6.26 10.20
N GLU A 45 -7.78 -6.81 9.04
CA GLU A 45 -9.14 -7.23 8.74
C GLU A 45 -9.20 -8.72 8.38
N ILE A 46 -10.21 -9.42 8.89
CA ILE A 46 -10.41 -10.86 8.70
C ILE A 46 -11.75 -11.10 8.02
N TYR A 47 -11.74 -11.94 6.99
CA TYR A 47 -12.87 -12.21 6.12
C TYR A 47 -13.14 -13.73 6.00
N GLU A 48 -14.41 -14.10 5.81
CA GLU A 48 -14.83 -15.44 5.35
C GLU A 48 -15.19 -15.37 3.87
N ILE A 49 -14.73 -16.33 3.05
CA ILE A 49 -15.22 -16.53 1.68
C ILE A 49 -16.48 -17.39 1.71
N LYS A 50 -17.50 -16.92 1.01
CA LYS A 50 -18.76 -17.62 0.74
C LYS A 50 -18.98 -17.69 -0.76
N ASN A 51 -19.68 -18.72 -1.20
CA ASN A 51 -20.08 -18.90 -2.59
C ASN A 51 -21.60 -18.91 -2.62
N ALA A 52 -22.19 -17.94 -3.32
CA ALA A 52 -23.62 -17.83 -3.53
C ALA A 52 -23.86 -17.88 -5.04
N GLU A 53 -24.68 -18.83 -5.48
CA GLU A 53 -25.12 -18.96 -6.88
C GLU A 53 -23.99 -19.09 -7.93
N GLY A 54 -22.75 -19.38 -7.51
CA GLY A 54 -21.57 -19.49 -8.36
C GLY A 54 -20.64 -18.28 -8.33
N GLU A 55 -21.01 -17.19 -7.64
CA GLU A 55 -20.13 -16.04 -7.40
C GLU A 55 -19.47 -16.13 -6.01
N LEU A 56 -18.19 -15.76 -5.96
CA LEU A 56 -17.43 -15.65 -4.71
C LEU A 56 -17.66 -14.28 -4.07
N HIS A 57 -18.22 -14.29 -2.87
CA HIS A 57 -18.34 -13.11 -2.03
C HIS A 57 -17.50 -13.29 -0.76
N SER A 58 -17.23 -12.17 -0.07
CA SER A 58 -16.59 -12.22 1.25
C SER A 58 -17.40 -11.45 2.28
N GLU A 59 -17.32 -11.90 3.53
CA GLU A 59 -17.96 -11.26 4.68
C GLU A 59 -16.89 -10.90 5.72
N LYS A 60 -16.92 -9.65 6.21
CA LYS A 60 -15.96 -9.15 7.20
C LYS A 60 -16.32 -9.67 8.59
N LEU A 61 -15.51 -10.60 9.11
CA LEU A 61 -15.69 -11.21 10.44
C LEU A 61 -15.08 -10.41 11.59
N GLY A 62 -14.18 -9.48 11.30
CA GLY A 62 -13.55 -8.61 12.29
C GLY A 62 -12.57 -7.60 11.70
N ARG A 63 -12.41 -6.48 12.41
CA ARG A 63 -11.40 -5.44 12.19
C ARG A 63 -10.70 -5.16 13.52
N HIS A 64 -9.39 -4.99 13.48
CA HIS A 64 -8.57 -4.54 14.59
C HIS A 64 -7.70 -3.39 14.07
N GLU A 65 -7.85 -2.20 14.65
CA GLU A 65 -7.02 -1.04 14.31
C GLU A 65 -5.67 -1.20 15.02
N THR A 66 -4.58 -0.96 14.29
CA THR A 66 -3.20 -1.04 14.78
C THR A 66 -2.62 0.36 14.92
N THR A 67 -1.60 0.54 15.77
CA THR A 67 -0.88 1.83 15.84
C THR A 67 -0.22 2.12 14.50
N ASP A 68 0.57 1.17 14.03
CA ASP A 68 1.43 1.30 12.88
C ASP A 68 0.95 0.43 11.72
N ALA A 69 1.38 0.77 10.50
CA ALA A 69 1.01 0.02 9.32
C ALA A 69 1.69 -1.36 9.32
N VAL A 70 0.89 -2.42 9.17
CA VAL A 70 1.42 -3.79 9.05
C VAL A 70 2.05 -3.96 7.67
N MET A 71 3.38 -3.86 7.59
CA MET A 71 4.10 -3.89 6.31
C MET A 71 4.37 -5.30 5.80
N ASN A 72 4.49 -6.28 6.69
CA ASN A 72 4.69 -7.68 6.36
C ASN A 72 4.14 -8.58 7.49
N SER A 73 3.87 -9.86 7.20
CA SER A 73 3.44 -10.79 8.25
C SER A 73 3.75 -12.26 7.96
N ALA A 74 3.79 -13.07 9.02
CA ALA A 74 3.78 -14.52 8.97
C ALA A 74 2.72 -15.07 9.94
N CYS A 75 2.08 -16.18 9.57
CA CYS A 75 1.03 -16.79 10.39
C CYS A 75 1.27 -18.30 10.57
N ILE A 76 0.93 -18.81 11.75
CA ILE A 76 0.91 -20.24 12.07
C ILE A 76 -0.42 -20.60 12.74
N CYS A 77 -0.89 -21.83 12.52
CA CYS A 77 -2.07 -22.37 13.20
C CYS A 77 -1.64 -23.30 14.35
N ASN A 78 -2.11 -23.03 15.56
CA ASN A 78 -1.90 -23.86 16.73
C ASN A 78 -3.24 -24.34 17.29
N THR A 79 -3.56 -25.62 17.04
CA THR A 79 -4.69 -26.42 17.54
C THR A 79 -6.11 -25.86 17.39
N LYS A 80 -6.38 -24.60 17.79
CA LYS A 80 -7.63 -23.85 17.55
C LYS A 80 -7.45 -22.34 17.33
N ASN A 81 -6.23 -21.80 17.45
CA ASN A 81 -5.97 -20.37 17.28
C ASN A 81 -4.92 -20.13 16.19
N TYR A 82 -4.98 -18.99 15.51
CA TYR A 82 -3.91 -18.55 14.63
C TYR A 82 -3.02 -17.55 15.35
N VAL A 83 -1.71 -17.73 15.30
CA VAL A 83 -0.74 -16.73 15.74
C VAL A 83 -0.26 -15.97 14.52
N LEU A 84 -0.27 -14.64 14.60
CA LEU A 84 0.23 -13.73 13.59
C LEU A 84 1.47 -13.03 14.16
N ALA A 85 2.57 -13.03 13.41
CA ALA A 85 3.65 -12.08 13.59
C ALA A 85 3.50 -10.99 12.52
N ALA A 86 3.43 -9.73 12.94
CA ALA A 86 3.26 -8.56 12.10
C ALA A 86 4.48 -7.65 12.22
N GLY A 87 5.06 -7.26 11.09
CA GLY A 87 6.14 -6.28 11.03
C GLY A 87 5.58 -4.87 11.02
N MET A 88 5.94 -4.09 12.04
CA MET A 88 5.48 -2.72 12.30
C MET A 88 6.72 -1.89 12.66
N GLU A 89 7.14 -1.02 11.74
CA GLU A 89 8.40 -0.26 11.87
C GLU A 89 9.61 -1.13 12.26
N ASP A 90 10.27 -0.85 13.38
CA ASP A 90 11.42 -1.57 13.93
C ASP A 90 11.02 -2.87 14.68
N LYS A 91 9.73 -3.04 14.99
CA LYS A 91 9.18 -4.10 15.85
C LYS A 91 8.52 -5.23 15.07
N CYS A 92 8.43 -6.37 15.76
CA CYS A 92 7.58 -7.48 15.41
C CYS A 92 6.54 -7.65 16.51
N GLU A 93 5.28 -7.41 16.18
CA GLU A 93 4.16 -7.60 17.09
C GLU A 93 3.51 -8.96 16.87
N ILE A 94 3.20 -9.65 17.96
CA ILE A 94 2.62 -10.98 17.97
C ILE A 94 1.16 -10.87 18.39
N PHE A 95 0.25 -11.25 17.51
CA PHE A 95 -1.19 -11.30 17.76
C PHE A 95 -1.73 -12.74 17.80
N ASN A 96 -2.79 -12.94 18.55
CA ASN A 96 -3.59 -14.16 18.62
C ASN A 96 -4.94 -13.91 17.96
N LEU A 97 -5.23 -14.60 16.87
CA LEU A 97 -6.51 -14.54 16.17
C LEU A 97 -7.37 -15.70 16.71
N ARG A 98 -8.25 -15.38 17.64
CA ARG A 98 -9.19 -16.33 18.26
C ARG A 98 -10.55 -16.21 17.60
N TYR A 99 -11.15 -17.32 17.18
CA TYR A 99 -12.52 -17.32 16.69
C TYR A 99 -13.50 -17.72 17.80
N LYS A 100 -14.62 -17.00 17.90
CA LYS A 100 -15.74 -17.30 18.81
C LYS A 100 -16.99 -17.60 18.00
N ILE A 101 -17.67 -18.68 18.38
CA ILE A 101 -18.97 -19.05 17.82
C ILE A 101 -20.05 -18.29 18.59
N MET A 102 -20.77 -17.43 17.89
CA MET A 102 -21.95 -16.73 18.34
C MET A 102 -23.20 -17.49 17.88
N PHE A 103 -24.30 -17.34 18.62
CA PHE A 103 -25.61 -17.89 18.27
C PHE A 103 -26.59 -16.72 18.20
N GLN A 104 -27.23 -16.53 17.05
CA GLN A 104 -28.30 -15.56 16.87
C GLN A 104 -29.65 -16.28 16.92
N SER A 105 -30.56 -15.76 17.73
CA SER A 105 -31.97 -16.20 17.79
C SER A 105 -32.80 -15.10 17.15
N LYS A 106 -33.66 -15.44 16.17
CA LYS A 106 -34.62 -14.48 15.60
C LYS A 106 -35.85 -14.41 16.52
N ASN A 107 -36.18 -13.21 16.99
CA ASN A 107 -37.49 -12.95 17.60
C ASN A 107 -38.56 -12.77 16.49
N PRO A 108 -39.85 -12.98 16.78
CA PRO A 108 -40.92 -12.78 15.79
C PRO A 108 -41.00 -11.36 15.22
N ASP A 109 -40.59 -10.35 16.00
CA ASP A 109 -40.79 -8.92 15.68
C ASP A 109 -39.61 -8.26 14.93
N GLY A 110 -38.74 -9.04 14.28
CA GLY A 110 -37.70 -8.54 13.37
C GLY A 110 -36.42 -7.96 14.01
N ASP A 111 -36.47 -7.52 15.27
CA ASP A 111 -35.30 -6.96 15.96
C ASP A 111 -34.22 -8.01 16.29
N THR A 112 -32.97 -7.76 15.87
CA THR A 112 -31.86 -8.72 15.97
C THR A 112 -31.05 -8.56 17.26
N VAL A 113 -31.47 -9.20 18.35
CA VAL A 113 -30.79 -9.08 19.66
C VAL A 113 -29.60 -10.05 19.79
N VAL A 114 -28.37 -9.51 19.85
CA VAL A 114 -27.14 -10.30 20.07
C VAL A 114 -26.94 -10.62 21.56
N ARG A 115 -27.41 -11.80 22.02
CA ARG A 115 -27.17 -12.29 23.40
C ARG A 115 -25.88 -13.10 23.54
N LYS A 116 -25.21 -12.97 24.69
CA LYS A 116 -23.95 -13.67 25.04
C LYS A 116 -24.18 -14.94 25.89
N ARG A 117 -23.27 -15.89 25.71
CA ARG A 117 -22.95 -17.09 26.51
C ARG A 117 -23.91 -18.31 26.45
N LYS A 118 -23.28 -19.47 26.31
CA LYS A 118 -23.85 -20.83 26.16
C LYS A 118 -24.53 -21.38 27.42
N SER A 119 -24.50 -20.67 28.54
CA SER A 119 -24.98 -21.15 29.85
C SER A 119 -26.50 -21.13 30.03
N ASN A 120 -27.23 -20.39 29.18
CA ASN A 120 -28.65 -20.10 29.39
C ASN A 120 -29.58 -20.75 28.34
N LEU A 121 -29.05 -21.56 27.42
CA LEU A 121 -29.80 -22.32 26.42
C LEU A 121 -29.94 -23.77 26.89
N THR A 122 -30.96 -24.04 27.70
CA THR A 122 -31.21 -25.37 28.30
C THR A 122 -32.18 -26.25 27.51
N LYS A 123 -32.83 -25.73 26.45
CA LYS A 123 -33.76 -26.49 25.59
C LYS A 123 -33.12 -26.86 24.25
N ALA A 124 -33.31 -28.11 23.84
CA ALA A 124 -32.72 -28.64 22.61
C ALA A 124 -33.38 -28.13 21.30
N GLN A 125 -34.60 -27.58 21.40
CA GLN A 125 -35.31 -26.97 20.27
C GLN A 125 -34.62 -25.66 19.83
N ASP A 126 -34.41 -24.73 20.78
CA ASP A 126 -33.84 -23.39 20.55
C ASP A 126 -32.42 -23.41 19.93
N ILE A 127 -31.72 -24.55 20.00
CA ILE A 127 -30.37 -24.76 19.44
C ILE A 127 -30.41 -25.16 17.95
N LYS A 128 -31.56 -25.62 17.43
CA LYS A 128 -31.72 -25.99 16.01
C LYS A 128 -31.97 -24.78 15.11
N ASP A 129 -32.71 -23.80 15.60
CA ASP A 129 -33.13 -22.62 14.82
C ASP A 129 -32.21 -21.40 15.03
N ALA A 130 -31.20 -21.53 15.90
CA ALA A 130 -30.19 -20.51 16.14
C ALA A 130 -29.10 -20.49 15.05
N GLU A 131 -29.03 -19.38 14.31
CA GLU A 131 -28.06 -19.16 13.25
C GLU A 131 -26.66 -18.95 13.85
N ARG A 132 -25.67 -19.72 13.37
CA ARG A 132 -24.32 -19.76 13.94
C ARG A 132 -23.39 -18.84 13.16
N SER A 133 -23.03 -17.70 13.73
CA SER A 133 -22.03 -16.79 13.18
C SER A 133 -20.68 -16.93 13.90
N ILE A 134 -19.59 -16.74 13.16
CA ILE A 134 -18.22 -16.77 13.71
C ILE A 134 -17.70 -15.34 13.76
N LYS A 135 -17.17 -14.91 14.90
CA LYS A 135 -16.46 -13.64 15.04
C LYS A 135 -14.99 -13.89 15.38
N PHE A 136 -14.08 -13.19 14.71
CA PHE A 136 -12.67 -13.19 15.11
C PHE A 136 -12.40 -12.05 16.10
N GLU A 137 -11.65 -12.36 17.15
CA GLU A 137 -11.05 -11.40 18.07
C GLU A 137 -9.52 -11.47 17.91
N VAL A 138 -8.92 -10.29 17.80
CA VAL A 138 -7.47 -10.11 17.68
C VAL A 138 -6.96 -9.64 19.04
N GLU A 139 -6.17 -10.47 19.72
CA GLU A 139 -5.54 -10.16 21.00
C GLU A 139 -4.03 -9.96 20.79
N HIS A 140 -3.48 -8.80 21.16
CA HIS A 140 -2.02 -8.62 21.21
C HIS A 140 -1.44 -9.51 22.32
N LEU A 141 -0.39 -10.29 22.01
CA LEU A 141 0.29 -11.19 22.94
C LEU A 141 1.61 -10.60 23.45
N ASN A 142 2.47 -10.14 22.55
CA ASN A 142 3.84 -9.76 22.86
C ASN A 142 4.47 -8.95 21.70
N SER A 143 5.45 -8.10 22.00
CA SER A 143 6.16 -7.29 21.00
C SER A 143 7.67 -7.40 21.22
N VAL A 144 8.46 -7.34 20.14
CA VAL A 144 9.92 -7.41 20.19
C VAL A 144 10.54 -6.49 19.13
N THR A 145 11.53 -5.67 19.51
CA THR A 145 12.32 -4.90 18.54
C THR A 145 13.24 -5.84 17.75
N THR A 146 13.19 -5.73 16.43
CA THR A 146 13.84 -6.68 15.50
C THR A 146 14.78 -6.05 14.49
N ASP A 147 14.77 -4.72 14.36
CA ASP A 147 15.73 -3.95 13.57
C ASP A 147 16.30 -2.82 14.43
N PHE A 148 17.59 -2.53 14.27
CA PHE A 148 18.31 -1.51 15.06
C PHE A 148 19.06 -0.52 14.17
N HIS A 149 18.55 -0.26 12.96
CA HIS A 149 19.20 0.63 12.00
C HIS A 149 19.23 2.09 12.50
N SER A 150 20.39 2.75 12.37
CA SER A 150 20.68 4.05 13.01
C SER A 150 19.99 5.27 12.39
N LYS A 151 18.96 5.07 11.55
CA LYS A 151 18.21 6.12 10.84
C LYS A 151 16.69 5.85 10.88
N GLY A 152 16.22 5.27 11.98
CA GLY A 152 14.93 4.58 12.05
C GLY A 152 15.09 3.13 11.64
N GLY A 153 14.58 2.22 12.46
CA GLY A 153 14.59 0.79 12.20
C GLY A 153 13.43 0.37 11.31
N TYR A 154 13.64 -0.64 10.46
CA TYR A 154 12.57 -1.13 9.58
C TYR A 154 12.67 -2.64 9.33
N GLN A 155 11.79 -3.42 9.96
CA GLN A 155 11.62 -4.83 9.68
C GLN A 155 10.95 -5.01 8.31
N LYS A 156 11.68 -5.62 7.37
CA LYS A 156 11.19 -5.90 6.03
C LYS A 156 10.48 -7.24 5.90
N VAL A 157 10.85 -8.21 6.74
CA VAL A 157 10.36 -9.58 6.62
C VAL A 157 10.40 -10.35 7.94
N VAL A 158 9.33 -11.10 8.20
CA VAL A 158 9.23 -12.15 9.22
C VAL A 158 8.78 -13.47 8.59
N ALA A 159 9.28 -14.60 9.11
CA ALA A 159 8.82 -15.94 8.78
C ALA A 159 8.80 -16.84 10.03
N PHE A 160 7.86 -17.78 10.07
CA PHE A 160 7.86 -18.90 11.03
C PHE A 160 8.35 -20.19 10.37
N ASN A 161 8.88 -21.12 11.16
CA ASN A 161 9.06 -22.49 10.71
C ASN A 161 7.73 -23.26 10.75
N LEU A 162 7.66 -24.40 10.07
CA LEU A 162 6.43 -25.18 9.90
C LEU A 162 5.76 -25.63 11.22
N GLU A 163 6.54 -25.85 12.29
CA GLU A 163 6.02 -26.21 13.62
C GLU A 163 5.72 -25.01 14.52
N GLY A 164 6.04 -23.77 14.09
CA GLY A 164 5.87 -22.57 14.90
C GLY A 164 6.80 -22.45 16.12
N THR A 165 7.90 -23.21 16.17
CA THR A 165 8.87 -23.19 17.28
C THR A 165 9.98 -22.15 17.10
N LEU A 166 10.21 -21.69 15.86
CA LEU A 166 11.19 -20.66 15.52
C LEU A 166 10.56 -19.58 14.64
N MET A 167 10.94 -18.34 14.91
CA MET A 167 10.63 -17.16 14.10
C MET A 167 11.94 -16.54 13.61
N ALA A 168 12.03 -16.16 12.34
CA ALA A 168 13.17 -15.45 11.77
C ALA A 168 12.73 -14.07 11.26
N THR A 169 13.57 -13.06 11.46
CA THR A 169 13.29 -11.66 11.12
C THR A 169 14.51 -11.01 10.47
N GLY A 170 14.27 -10.10 9.52
CA GLY A 170 15.30 -9.30 8.86
C GLY A 170 14.78 -7.91 8.48
N GLY A 171 15.69 -6.94 8.42
CA GLY A 171 15.34 -5.54 8.20
C GLY A 171 16.44 -4.71 7.55
N GLY A 172 16.33 -3.39 7.72
CA GLY A 172 17.24 -2.36 7.23
C GLY A 172 18.69 -2.52 7.70
N ASP A 173 18.93 -3.05 8.91
CA ASP A 173 20.27 -3.18 9.48
C ASP A 173 21.13 -4.33 8.89
N GLY A 174 20.53 -5.20 8.08
CA GLY A 174 21.23 -6.32 7.42
C GLY A 174 21.49 -7.53 8.32
N HIS A 175 20.95 -7.56 9.55
CA HIS A 175 21.07 -8.70 10.45
C HIS A 175 19.97 -9.74 10.22
N LEU A 176 20.36 -11.02 10.26
CA LEU A 176 19.44 -12.14 10.43
C LEU A 176 19.29 -12.39 11.94
N ARG A 177 18.05 -12.33 12.44
CA ARG A 177 17.72 -12.68 13.82
C ARG A 177 16.77 -13.87 13.83
N VAL A 178 17.03 -14.84 14.70
CA VAL A 178 16.18 -16.02 14.91
C VAL A 178 15.80 -16.09 16.38
N TRP A 179 14.52 -16.36 16.64
CA TRP A 179 13.90 -16.30 17.96
C TRP A 179 13.19 -17.62 18.27
N GLU A 180 13.30 -18.10 19.51
CA GLU A 180 12.55 -19.23 20.05
C GLU A 180 11.13 -18.78 20.37
N TYR A 181 10.13 -19.29 19.66
CA TYR A 181 8.71 -18.99 19.91
C TYR A 181 8.10 -20.09 20.83
N PRO A 182 7.22 -19.77 21.80
CA PRO A 182 6.62 -18.46 22.12
C PRO A 182 7.44 -17.55 23.05
N LYS A 183 8.62 -18.00 23.53
CA LYS A 183 9.40 -17.28 24.55
C LYS A 183 10.03 -15.96 24.06
N LEU A 184 10.05 -15.74 22.74
CA LEU A 184 10.80 -14.69 22.03
C LEU A 184 12.28 -14.58 22.46
N LYS A 185 12.89 -15.70 22.86
CA LYS A 185 14.30 -15.72 23.23
C LYS A 185 15.15 -15.69 21.95
N LYS A 186 16.01 -14.68 21.81
CA LYS A 186 17.00 -14.58 20.73
C LYS A 186 17.91 -15.83 20.74
N VAL A 187 17.85 -16.62 19.67
CA VAL A 187 18.68 -17.81 19.40
C VAL A 187 19.90 -17.41 18.58
N CYS A 188 19.70 -16.55 17.58
CA CYS A 188 20.72 -16.07 16.66
C CYS A 188 20.52 -14.56 16.42
N ASP A 189 21.62 -13.82 16.34
CA ASP A 189 21.68 -12.45 15.83
C ASP A 189 23.04 -12.29 15.15
N VAL A 190 23.02 -12.31 13.81
CA VAL A 190 24.23 -12.33 12.99
C VAL A 190 24.08 -11.31 11.88
N LYS A 191 25.10 -10.49 11.67
CA LYS A 191 25.20 -9.60 10.51
C LYS A 191 25.32 -10.44 9.24
N ALA A 192 24.20 -10.70 8.59
CA ALA A 192 24.11 -11.59 7.44
C ALA A 192 24.58 -10.90 6.16
N HIS A 193 24.30 -9.61 6.05
CA HIS A 193 24.51 -8.80 4.85
C HIS A 193 25.07 -7.41 5.18
N ASN A 194 25.60 -6.74 4.16
CA ASN A 194 26.12 -5.37 4.28
C ASN A 194 25.07 -4.29 3.97
N GLN A 195 23.90 -4.70 3.48
CA GLN A 195 22.73 -3.87 3.24
C GLN A 195 21.49 -4.59 3.77
N GLU A 196 20.36 -3.90 3.74
CA GLU A 196 19.04 -4.40 4.10
C GLU A 196 18.70 -5.78 3.52
N ILE A 197 17.99 -6.60 4.31
CA ILE A 197 17.45 -7.91 3.89
C ILE A 197 16.10 -7.66 3.22
N ASP A 198 15.98 -8.01 1.94
CA ASP A 198 14.79 -7.74 1.11
C ASP A 198 13.73 -8.87 1.18
N ASP A 199 14.12 -10.10 1.54
CA ASP A 199 13.25 -11.26 1.79
C ASP A 199 14.03 -12.37 2.52
N LEU A 200 13.33 -13.25 3.25
CA LEU A 200 13.90 -14.45 3.89
C LEU A 200 12.85 -15.57 3.95
N ASP A 201 13.30 -16.81 4.17
CA ASP A 201 12.41 -17.93 4.48
C ASP A 201 13.11 -19.04 5.27
N ILE A 202 12.34 -19.84 6.03
CA ILE A 202 12.84 -20.92 6.89
C ILE A 202 12.54 -22.28 6.24
N SER A 203 13.53 -23.16 6.21
CA SER A 203 13.38 -24.52 5.71
C SER A 203 12.40 -25.35 6.59
N PRO A 204 11.48 -26.14 6.00
CA PRO A 204 10.57 -27.01 6.75
C PRO A 204 11.26 -27.96 7.74
N GLN A 205 12.48 -28.42 7.45
CA GLN A 205 13.28 -29.28 8.35
C GLN A 205 14.12 -28.49 9.38
N GLN A 206 13.62 -27.32 9.78
CA GLN A 206 13.99 -26.48 10.94
C GLN A 206 15.42 -25.94 11.07
N ASN A 207 16.42 -26.47 10.38
CA ASN A 207 17.83 -26.15 10.63
C ASN A 207 18.48 -25.21 9.60
N LYS A 208 17.71 -24.63 8.67
CA LYS A 208 18.24 -23.69 7.66
C LYS A 208 17.34 -22.48 7.41
N VAL A 209 17.94 -21.31 7.21
CA VAL A 209 17.28 -20.07 6.76
C VAL A 209 17.93 -19.60 5.45
N VAL A 210 17.15 -19.11 4.50
CA VAL A 210 17.65 -18.36 3.33
C VAL A 210 17.44 -16.87 3.56
N THR A 211 18.43 -16.05 3.23
CA THR A 211 18.33 -14.57 3.23
C THR A 211 18.71 -14.01 1.87
N LEU A 212 17.97 -12.99 1.40
CA LEU A 212 18.28 -12.21 0.21
C LEU A 212 18.53 -10.75 0.60
N SER A 213 19.50 -10.08 -0.02
CA SER A 213 19.80 -8.67 0.25
C SER A 213 20.00 -7.83 -1.01
N LYS A 214 19.78 -6.53 -0.86
CA LYS A 214 20.13 -5.48 -1.81
C LYS A 214 21.64 -5.37 -2.09
N ASP A 215 22.49 -6.01 -1.27
CA ASP A 215 23.90 -6.23 -1.59
C ASP A 215 24.14 -7.19 -2.79
N ASN A 216 23.06 -7.71 -3.38
CA ASN A 216 22.98 -8.65 -4.51
C ASN A 216 23.37 -10.10 -4.19
N ASN A 217 23.65 -10.42 -2.93
CA ASN A 217 23.94 -11.78 -2.50
C ASN A 217 22.72 -12.46 -1.88
N ALA A 218 22.78 -13.79 -1.88
CA ALA A 218 21.85 -14.64 -1.16
C ALA A 218 22.61 -15.73 -0.43
N PHE A 219 22.28 -15.95 0.85
CA PHE A 219 23.03 -16.83 1.73
C PHE A 219 22.10 -17.82 2.44
N ILE A 220 22.63 -19.02 2.69
CA ILE A 220 22.00 -20.06 3.51
C ILE A 220 22.71 -20.11 4.86
N TRP A 221 21.93 -20.12 5.93
CA TRP A 221 22.38 -20.05 7.32
C TRP A 221 21.87 -21.25 8.12
N ASP A 222 22.62 -21.69 9.12
CA ASP A 222 22.14 -22.59 10.17
C ASP A 222 21.23 -21.78 11.12
N SER A 223 19.96 -22.17 11.26
CA SER A 223 18.96 -21.42 12.03
C SER A 223 19.23 -21.37 13.54
N ARG A 224 20.02 -22.33 14.06
CA ARG A 224 20.31 -22.47 15.50
C ARG A 224 21.70 -21.97 15.85
N LYS A 225 22.69 -22.17 14.97
CA LYS A 225 24.08 -21.75 15.19
C LYS A 225 24.38 -20.35 14.65
N GLY A 226 23.57 -19.83 13.73
CA GLY A 226 23.84 -18.56 13.04
C GLY A 226 24.99 -18.61 12.03
N ASN A 227 25.59 -19.79 11.82
CA ASN A 227 26.72 -19.95 10.92
C ASN A 227 26.27 -19.97 9.45
N LYS A 228 27.01 -19.26 8.60
CA LYS A 228 26.83 -19.31 7.15
C LYS A 228 27.19 -20.70 6.61
N ILE A 229 26.24 -21.36 5.94
CA ILE A 229 26.43 -22.68 5.33
C ILE A 229 27.03 -22.51 3.93
N CYS A 230 26.37 -21.76 3.06
CA CYS A 230 26.82 -21.53 1.68
C CYS A 230 26.19 -20.28 1.06
N PRO A 231 26.84 -19.66 0.06
CA PRO A 231 26.19 -18.69 -0.82
C PRO A 231 25.41 -19.38 -1.94
N LEU A 232 24.24 -18.84 -2.29
CA LEU A 232 23.58 -19.18 -3.55
C LEU A 232 24.35 -18.53 -4.70
N LYS A 233 24.71 -19.33 -5.70
CA LYS A 233 25.39 -18.88 -6.91
C LYS A 233 24.45 -19.04 -8.09
N TRP A 234 23.87 -17.94 -8.53
CA TRP A 234 23.05 -17.90 -9.73
C TRP A 234 23.90 -17.49 -10.94
N THR A 235 23.95 -18.35 -11.96
CA THR A 235 24.69 -18.12 -13.20
C THR A 235 23.79 -18.45 -14.37
N GLN A 236 23.46 -17.44 -15.17
CA GLN A 236 22.68 -17.57 -16.41
C GLN A 236 23.42 -16.80 -17.50
N ASN A 237 23.40 -17.29 -18.73
CA ASN A 237 23.98 -16.55 -19.85
C ASN A 237 23.04 -15.39 -20.22
N THR A 238 23.32 -14.19 -19.69
CA THR A 238 22.52 -12.97 -19.86
C THR A 238 23.30 -11.80 -20.49
N GLY A 239 24.43 -12.10 -21.14
CA GLY A 239 25.40 -11.09 -21.57
C GLY A 239 25.87 -10.22 -20.39
N ASP A 240 26.04 -8.92 -20.63
CA ASP A 240 26.54 -7.96 -19.63
C ASP A 240 25.52 -7.56 -18.54
N THR A 241 24.28 -8.07 -18.61
CA THR A 241 23.22 -7.67 -17.67
C THR A 241 23.45 -8.29 -16.29
N LYS A 242 23.66 -7.44 -15.28
CA LYS A 242 23.73 -7.86 -13.87
C LYS A 242 22.34 -8.07 -13.27
N TYR A 243 22.21 -9.11 -12.46
CA TYR A 243 20.96 -9.51 -11.78
C TYR A 243 21.13 -9.50 -10.26
N ARG A 244 20.00 -9.30 -9.56
CA ARG A 244 19.88 -9.45 -8.11
C ARG A 244 18.70 -10.33 -7.74
N TYR A 245 18.81 -11.03 -6.61
CA TYR A 245 17.71 -11.77 -6.01
C TYR A 245 16.62 -10.78 -5.52
N ARG A 246 15.34 -11.20 -5.56
CA ARG A 246 14.23 -10.36 -5.08
C ARG A 246 13.28 -11.02 -4.08
N ASN A 247 12.90 -12.28 -4.32
CA ASN A 247 12.04 -13.07 -3.44
C ASN A 247 12.58 -14.50 -3.28
N CYS A 248 12.32 -15.14 -2.13
CA CYS A 248 12.66 -16.54 -1.87
C CYS A 248 11.55 -17.26 -1.10
N ARG A 249 11.17 -18.46 -1.54
CA ARG A 249 10.26 -19.34 -0.78
C ARG A 249 10.69 -20.80 -0.86
N TYR A 250 10.62 -21.51 0.25
CA TYR A 250 10.65 -22.97 0.30
C TYR A 250 9.28 -23.53 -0.05
N GLY A 251 9.25 -24.67 -0.75
CA GLY A 251 8.03 -25.40 -1.06
C GLY A 251 8.22 -26.89 -0.90
N LEU A 252 7.23 -27.57 -0.33
CA LEU A 252 7.21 -29.03 -0.24
C LEU A 252 7.24 -29.67 -1.64
N ILE A 253 7.60 -30.95 -1.71
CA ILE A 253 7.47 -31.74 -2.94
C ILE A 253 6.28 -32.69 -2.77
N GLU A 254 5.35 -32.63 -3.71
CA GLU A 254 4.19 -33.50 -3.77
C GLU A 254 4.60 -34.98 -3.61
N GLY A 255 3.90 -35.69 -2.71
CA GLY A 255 4.19 -37.10 -2.41
C GLY A 255 5.43 -37.37 -1.53
N ALA A 256 6.22 -36.36 -1.15
CA ALA A 256 7.42 -36.53 -0.34
C ALA A 256 7.52 -35.53 0.82
N ARG A 257 6.98 -35.90 2.00
CA ARG A 257 6.94 -35.05 3.21
C ARG A 257 8.30 -34.48 3.64
N ASP A 258 9.37 -35.23 3.41
CA ASP A 258 10.75 -34.88 3.81
C ASP A 258 11.58 -34.24 2.70
N LYS A 259 10.96 -33.81 1.59
CA LYS A 259 11.65 -33.13 0.48
C LYS A 259 10.97 -31.81 0.17
N PHE A 260 11.79 -30.80 -0.04
CA PHE A 260 11.37 -29.45 -0.36
C PHE A 260 12.36 -28.84 -1.37
N ASN A 261 11.86 -27.99 -2.26
CA ASN A 261 12.67 -27.16 -3.14
C ASN A 261 12.78 -25.75 -2.56
N LEU A 262 13.80 -25.01 -2.97
CA LEU A 262 13.85 -23.55 -2.81
C LEU A 262 13.52 -22.92 -4.16
N TYR A 263 12.74 -21.85 -4.15
CA TYR A 263 12.40 -21.05 -5.32
C TYR A 263 12.86 -19.61 -5.10
N THR A 264 13.49 -19.00 -6.10
CA THR A 264 13.87 -17.57 -6.04
C THR A 264 13.57 -16.84 -7.34
N THR A 265 13.27 -15.54 -7.21
CA THR A 265 13.12 -14.61 -8.34
C THR A 265 14.38 -13.74 -8.48
N HIS A 266 14.74 -13.44 -9.74
CA HIS A 266 15.89 -12.59 -10.08
C HIS A 266 15.44 -11.48 -11.02
N ILE A 267 15.85 -10.26 -10.69
CA ILE A 267 15.51 -9.02 -11.41
C ILE A 267 16.79 -8.29 -11.84
N PRO A 268 16.79 -7.58 -12.98
CA PRO A 268 17.97 -6.86 -13.43
C PRO A 268 18.30 -5.66 -12.54
N VAL A 269 19.60 -5.41 -12.33
CA VAL A 269 20.11 -4.30 -11.51
C VAL A 269 20.04 -2.96 -12.24
N VAL A 270 20.38 -2.95 -13.53
CA VAL A 270 20.34 -1.77 -14.40
C VAL A 270 19.26 -1.98 -15.46
N ARG A 271 18.43 -0.96 -15.70
CA ARG A 271 17.40 -0.95 -16.73
C ARG A 271 17.76 0.03 -17.84
N GLY A 272 18.02 -0.52 -19.03
CA GLY A 272 18.11 0.27 -20.26
C GLY A 272 16.74 0.47 -20.91
N THR A 273 16.72 1.13 -22.07
CA THR A 273 15.50 1.42 -22.87
C THR A 273 14.75 0.16 -23.32
N LYS A 274 15.42 -0.99 -23.42
CA LYS A 274 14.79 -2.31 -23.52
C LYS A 274 15.02 -3.05 -22.19
N PRO A 275 13.98 -3.23 -21.34
CA PRO A 275 14.15 -3.90 -20.06
C PRO A 275 14.46 -5.40 -20.27
N PRO A 276 15.55 -5.93 -19.71
CA PRO A 276 15.87 -7.35 -19.81
C PRO A 276 14.91 -8.19 -18.93
N ASN A 277 14.74 -9.46 -19.30
CA ASN A 277 13.81 -10.38 -18.66
C ASN A 277 14.17 -10.66 -17.18
N CYS A 278 13.17 -10.83 -16.33
CA CYS A 278 13.29 -11.40 -14.99
C CYS A 278 13.22 -12.94 -15.06
N TYR A 279 13.74 -13.62 -14.04
CA TYR A 279 13.84 -15.09 -14.01
C TYR A 279 13.34 -15.70 -12.71
N LEU A 280 12.56 -16.78 -12.83
CA LEU A 280 12.19 -17.68 -11.73
C LEU A 280 13.14 -18.89 -11.75
N THR A 281 13.72 -19.24 -10.62
CA THR A 281 14.65 -20.38 -10.47
C THR A 281 14.18 -21.33 -9.38
N LYS A 282 14.28 -22.62 -9.68
CA LYS A 282 14.10 -23.74 -8.74
C LYS A 282 15.46 -24.31 -8.38
N TRP A 283 15.71 -24.54 -7.10
CA TRP A 283 16.98 -25.01 -6.54
C TRP A 283 16.81 -26.34 -5.80
N GLU A 284 17.77 -27.25 -5.94
CA GLU A 284 17.88 -28.45 -5.09
C GLU A 284 18.40 -28.05 -3.70
N THR A 285 17.74 -28.49 -2.63
CA THR A 285 18.03 -28.07 -1.25
C THR A 285 19.11 -28.87 -0.53
N LYS A 286 19.64 -29.92 -1.20
CA LYS A 286 20.83 -30.66 -0.74
C LYS A 286 22.09 -29.80 -0.92
N ASN A 287 22.35 -29.38 -2.16
CA ASN A 287 23.57 -28.69 -2.56
C ASN A 287 23.36 -27.20 -2.88
N TYR A 288 22.11 -26.72 -2.90
CA TYR A 288 21.74 -25.36 -3.32
C TYR A 288 22.20 -25.00 -4.74
N THR A 289 22.03 -25.96 -5.65
CA THR A 289 22.31 -25.83 -7.08
C THR A 289 21.02 -25.54 -7.85
N PRO A 290 21.05 -24.68 -8.90
CA PRO A 290 19.87 -24.37 -9.69
C PRO A 290 19.51 -25.56 -10.58
N CYS A 291 18.30 -26.10 -10.43
CA CYS A 291 17.77 -27.21 -11.23
C CYS A 291 17.10 -26.73 -12.51
N LYS A 292 16.39 -25.61 -12.45
CA LYS A 292 15.66 -25.05 -13.59
C LYS A 292 15.51 -23.54 -13.45
N ILE A 293 15.75 -22.84 -14.55
CA ILE A 293 15.62 -21.38 -14.67
C ILE A 293 14.64 -21.11 -15.82
N VAL A 294 13.65 -20.25 -15.59
CA VAL A 294 12.62 -19.86 -16.58
C VAL A 294 12.46 -18.35 -16.60
N SER A 295 12.40 -17.76 -17.79
CA SER A 295 12.09 -16.33 -17.97
C SER A 295 10.63 -16.06 -17.63
N THR A 296 10.36 -15.12 -16.73
CA THR A 296 8.99 -14.73 -16.35
C THR A 296 8.42 -13.64 -17.25
N GLY A 297 9.29 -12.86 -17.90
CA GLY A 297 8.97 -11.69 -18.73
C GLY A 297 9.73 -10.44 -18.28
N GLN A 298 9.41 -9.27 -18.85
CA GLN A 298 10.09 -8.00 -18.56
C GLN A 298 9.54 -7.26 -17.32
N ALA A 299 8.35 -7.64 -16.85
CA ALA A 299 7.76 -7.12 -15.63
C ALA A 299 8.59 -7.53 -14.39
N VAL A 300 8.86 -6.58 -13.50
CA VAL A 300 9.64 -6.83 -12.27
C VAL A 300 8.80 -7.67 -11.33
N THR A 301 9.33 -8.79 -10.84
CA THR A 301 8.67 -9.61 -9.83
C THR A 301 8.64 -8.86 -8.49
N SER A 302 7.47 -8.74 -7.86
CA SER A 302 7.30 -8.08 -6.56
C SER A 302 7.10 -9.08 -5.43
N ALA A 303 6.26 -10.10 -5.66
CA ALA A 303 5.84 -11.09 -4.68
C ALA A 303 5.97 -12.52 -5.21
N LEU A 304 6.23 -13.47 -4.31
CA LEU A 304 6.31 -14.91 -4.57
C LEU A 304 5.60 -15.67 -3.44
N ALA A 305 4.71 -16.59 -3.80
CA ALA A 305 4.03 -17.50 -2.91
C ALA A 305 4.13 -18.95 -3.43
N VAL A 306 3.96 -19.93 -2.55
CA VAL A 306 3.94 -21.36 -2.86
C VAL A 306 2.68 -21.96 -2.24
N SER A 307 1.99 -22.84 -2.95
CA SER A 307 0.83 -23.53 -2.39
C SER A 307 1.24 -24.48 -1.26
N SER A 308 0.33 -24.73 -0.32
CA SER A 308 0.61 -25.52 0.90
C SER A 308 0.97 -27.00 0.63
N ASP A 309 0.50 -27.55 -0.49
CA ASP A 309 0.89 -28.86 -1.03
C ASP A 309 2.21 -28.85 -1.81
N GLY A 310 2.74 -27.66 -2.13
CA GLY A 310 3.94 -27.45 -2.93
C GLY A 310 3.73 -27.58 -4.45
N THR A 311 2.50 -27.75 -4.94
CA THR A 311 2.19 -28.01 -6.36
C THR A 311 2.35 -26.77 -7.25
N TYR A 312 2.02 -25.58 -6.75
CA TYR A 312 1.92 -24.33 -7.51
C TYR A 312 2.78 -23.20 -6.91
N LEU A 313 3.17 -22.27 -7.77
CA LEU A 313 3.87 -21.04 -7.44
C LEU A 313 3.07 -19.85 -7.94
N GLY A 314 2.78 -18.90 -7.05
CA GLY A 314 2.13 -17.63 -7.38
C GLY A 314 3.18 -16.55 -7.50
N LEU A 315 3.13 -15.75 -8.57
CA LEU A 315 4.10 -14.69 -8.85
C LEU A 315 3.38 -13.40 -9.21
N GLY A 316 3.70 -12.33 -8.48
CA GLY A 316 3.15 -10.98 -8.65
C GLY A 316 4.21 -10.03 -9.19
N THR A 317 3.79 -8.93 -9.81
CA THR A 317 4.71 -7.96 -10.43
C THR A 317 4.44 -6.52 -10.01
N LEU A 318 5.45 -5.66 -10.20
CA LEU A 318 5.33 -4.21 -10.03
C LEU A 318 4.39 -3.53 -11.05
N SER A 319 4.01 -4.21 -12.13
CA SER A 319 3.02 -3.73 -13.10
C SER A 319 1.59 -4.20 -12.80
N GLY A 320 1.35 -4.86 -11.66
CA GLY A 320 0.03 -5.39 -11.31
C GLY A 320 -0.32 -6.73 -11.96
N ASP A 321 0.60 -7.37 -12.71
CA ASP A 321 0.37 -8.71 -13.28
C ASP A 321 0.45 -9.80 -12.19
N VAL A 322 -0.37 -10.83 -12.33
CA VAL A 322 -0.37 -12.06 -11.52
C VAL A 322 -0.26 -13.28 -12.42
N GLY A 323 0.64 -14.21 -12.12
CA GLY A 323 0.76 -15.47 -12.85
C GLY A 323 1.01 -16.66 -11.94
N VAL A 324 0.45 -17.81 -12.31
CA VAL A 324 0.68 -19.08 -11.62
C VAL A 324 1.53 -20.01 -12.47
N TYR A 325 2.43 -20.72 -11.81
CA TYR A 325 3.36 -21.68 -12.42
C TYR A 325 3.26 -23.02 -11.69
N ILE A 326 3.40 -24.12 -12.44
CA ILE A 326 3.53 -25.47 -11.87
C ILE A 326 4.92 -25.58 -11.23
N SER A 327 5.01 -25.88 -9.95
CA SER A 327 6.27 -25.81 -9.18
C SER A 327 7.32 -26.83 -9.67
N TYR A 328 6.87 -28.01 -10.10
CA TYR A 328 7.76 -29.06 -10.58
C TYR A 328 8.51 -28.64 -11.84
N SER A 329 7.76 -28.13 -12.83
CA SER A 329 8.24 -27.85 -14.19
C SER A 329 8.57 -26.38 -14.44
N LEU A 330 8.22 -25.46 -13.55
CA LEU A 330 8.21 -24.00 -13.77
C LEU A 330 7.43 -23.58 -15.04
N GLN A 331 6.49 -24.40 -15.50
CA GLN A 331 5.62 -24.07 -16.62
C GLN A 331 4.54 -23.08 -16.15
N LYS A 332 4.39 -21.98 -16.88
CA LYS A 332 3.32 -21.00 -16.67
C LYS A 332 1.96 -21.67 -16.94
N LEU A 333 1.10 -21.71 -15.92
CA LEU A 333 -0.23 -22.31 -15.96
C LEU A 333 -1.21 -21.31 -16.61
N TYR A 334 -1.30 -20.11 -16.03
CA TYR A 334 -2.00 -18.95 -16.57
C TYR A 334 -1.28 -17.65 -16.18
N TYR A 335 -1.66 -16.54 -16.80
CA TYR A 335 -1.09 -15.21 -16.55
C TYR A 335 -2.12 -14.12 -16.83
N VAL A 336 -2.41 -13.31 -15.82
CA VAL A 336 -3.32 -12.17 -15.88
C VAL A 336 -2.47 -10.90 -15.90
N LYS A 337 -2.43 -10.22 -17.05
CA LYS A 337 -1.85 -8.88 -17.17
C LYS A 337 -2.76 -7.84 -16.51
N GLU A 338 -2.18 -6.82 -15.90
CA GLU A 338 -2.93 -5.70 -15.29
C GLU A 338 -4.04 -6.23 -14.35
N ALA A 339 -3.75 -7.27 -13.56
CA ALA A 339 -4.71 -7.89 -12.65
C ALA A 339 -5.11 -6.93 -11.51
N HIS A 340 -4.15 -6.16 -11.03
CA HIS A 340 -4.31 -5.00 -10.15
C HIS A 340 -3.94 -3.72 -10.90
N GLY A 341 -4.51 -2.59 -10.47
CA GLY A 341 -4.24 -1.28 -11.07
C GLY A 341 -2.83 -0.77 -10.80
N ILE A 342 -2.23 -1.21 -9.70
CA ILE A 342 -0.83 -0.97 -9.33
C ILE A 342 -0.17 -2.25 -8.77
N PHE A 343 1.09 -2.14 -8.32
CA PHE A 343 1.95 -3.27 -7.98
C PHE A 343 1.36 -4.27 -6.97
N VAL A 344 1.47 -5.56 -7.28
CA VAL A 344 1.07 -6.64 -6.36
C VAL A 344 1.96 -6.61 -5.12
N THR A 345 1.38 -6.40 -3.95
CA THR A 345 2.08 -6.28 -2.66
C THR A 345 2.27 -7.63 -1.97
N GLY A 346 1.25 -8.49 -2.05
CA GLY A 346 1.22 -9.79 -1.39
C GLY A 346 0.44 -10.84 -2.17
N LEU A 347 0.80 -12.10 -1.93
CA LEU A 347 0.19 -13.29 -2.50
C LEU A 347 0.12 -14.38 -1.42
N ASP A 348 -0.96 -15.15 -1.38
CA ASP A 348 -1.03 -16.39 -0.59
C ASP A 348 -2.02 -17.40 -1.20
N PHE A 349 -1.87 -18.68 -0.92
CA PHE A 349 -2.77 -19.73 -1.43
C PHE A 349 -3.72 -20.23 -0.35
N PHE A 350 -4.99 -20.46 -0.71
CA PHE A 350 -5.83 -21.33 0.10
C PHE A 350 -5.32 -22.78 0.07
N PRO A 351 -5.56 -23.58 1.12
CA PRO A 351 -5.25 -25.00 1.12
C PRO A 351 -5.95 -25.76 -0.02
N SER A 352 -5.26 -26.72 -0.63
CA SER A 352 -5.83 -27.64 -1.63
C SER A 352 -6.77 -28.69 -1.04
N SER A 353 -7.58 -28.34 -0.02
CA SER A 353 -8.41 -29.28 0.74
C SER A 353 -9.75 -29.59 0.05
N ASP A 354 -10.30 -30.79 0.30
CA ASP A 354 -11.66 -31.14 -0.15
C ASP A 354 -12.70 -30.13 0.41
N SER A 355 -12.41 -29.50 1.56
CA SER A 355 -13.26 -28.47 2.18
C SER A 355 -13.17 -27.11 1.49
N THR A 356 -12.00 -26.67 1.05
CA THR A 356 -11.85 -25.46 0.22
C THR A 356 -12.56 -25.64 -1.13
N ARG A 357 -12.40 -26.79 -1.79
CA ARG A 357 -13.10 -27.10 -3.05
C ARG A 357 -14.62 -27.09 -2.90
N ALA A 358 -15.15 -27.59 -1.78
CA ALA A 358 -16.59 -27.57 -1.49
C ALA A 358 -17.17 -26.15 -1.29
N ILE A 359 -16.31 -25.15 -1.00
CA ILE A 359 -16.72 -23.75 -0.79
C ILE A 359 -16.45 -22.94 -2.05
N MET A 360 -15.21 -22.94 -2.53
CA MET A 360 -14.76 -22.06 -3.61
C MET A 360 -15.00 -22.64 -5.02
N GLY A 361 -15.54 -23.86 -5.13
CA GLY A 361 -15.71 -24.58 -6.39
C GLY A 361 -14.56 -25.57 -6.66
N ASP A 362 -14.77 -26.52 -7.58
CA ASP A 362 -13.75 -27.52 -7.94
C ASP A 362 -12.69 -26.91 -8.87
N HIS A 363 -11.77 -26.19 -8.24
CA HIS A 363 -10.62 -25.54 -8.83
C HIS A 363 -9.33 -26.14 -8.25
N ASP A 364 -8.35 -26.40 -9.12
CA ASP A 364 -7.02 -26.89 -8.70
C ASP A 364 -6.17 -25.78 -8.08
N VAL A 365 -6.49 -24.51 -8.37
CA VAL A 365 -5.78 -23.33 -7.87
C VAL A 365 -6.77 -22.35 -7.26
N ASN A 366 -6.45 -21.85 -6.06
CA ASN A 366 -7.14 -20.74 -5.40
C ASN A 366 -6.08 -19.78 -4.82
N LEU A 367 -5.61 -18.83 -5.64
CA LEU A 367 -4.58 -17.86 -5.29
C LEU A 367 -5.22 -16.52 -4.88
N LEU A 368 -4.92 -16.03 -3.68
CA LEU A 368 -5.19 -14.65 -3.27
C LEU A 368 -4.09 -13.72 -3.80
N SER A 369 -4.49 -12.57 -4.32
CA SER A 369 -3.60 -11.44 -4.57
C SER A 369 -4.14 -10.15 -3.97
N ILE A 370 -3.22 -9.34 -3.46
CA ILE A 370 -3.49 -7.99 -2.96
C ILE A 370 -2.54 -6.98 -3.59
N SER A 371 -2.97 -5.73 -3.57
CA SER A 371 -2.18 -4.59 -4.02
C SER A 371 -2.55 -3.37 -3.18
N ALA A 372 -1.72 -2.33 -3.25
CA ALA A 372 -2.03 -1.03 -2.65
C ALA A 372 -3.10 -0.26 -3.45
N ASP A 373 -3.77 -0.89 -4.44
CA ASP A 373 -5.03 -0.42 -5.04
C ASP A 373 -6.28 -0.71 -4.19
N ASN A 374 -6.07 -1.15 -2.94
CA ASN A 374 -7.08 -1.53 -1.95
C ASN A 374 -7.96 -2.73 -2.34
N GLN A 375 -7.59 -3.51 -3.36
CA GLN A 375 -8.37 -4.67 -3.83
C GLN A 375 -7.76 -6.00 -3.38
N VAL A 376 -8.63 -6.94 -2.98
CA VAL A 376 -8.28 -8.36 -2.82
C VAL A 376 -8.93 -9.15 -3.95
N LYS A 377 -8.14 -9.96 -4.66
CA LYS A 377 -8.62 -10.77 -5.78
C LYS A 377 -8.31 -12.25 -5.55
N VAL A 378 -9.24 -13.11 -5.94
CA VAL A 378 -9.05 -14.55 -6.05
C VAL A 378 -8.84 -14.89 -7.51
N HIS A 379 -7.82 -15.70 -7.79
CA HIS A 379 -7.58 -16.27 -9.11
C HIS A 379 -7.76 -17.78 -9.04
N GLN A 380 -8.62 -18.29 -9.90
CA GLN A 380 -9.01 -19.70 -9.92
C GLN A 380 -8.74 -20.32 -11.29
N GLU A 381 -8.23 -21.55 -11.30
CA GLU A 381 -8.12 -22.40 -12.50
C GLU A 381 -8.95 -23.67 -12.25
N PRO A 382 -9.92 -24.01 -13.11
CA PRO A 382 -10.77 -25.19 -12.95
C PRO A 382 -9.97 -26.49 -12.98
N THR A 383 -10.43 -27.51 -12.25
CA THR A 383 -9.76 -28.82 -12.20
C THR A 383 -9.55 -29.37 -13.61
N ARG A 384 -8.31 -29.69 -13.97
CA ARG A 384 -8.03 -30.28 -15.28
C ARG A 384 -8.51 -31.72 -15.30
N ALA A 385 -9.42 -32.04 -16.23
CA ALA A 385 -9.95 -33.38 -16.40
C ALA A 385 -8.82 -34.39 -16.68
N SER A 386 -8.40 -35.09 -15.64
CA SER A 386 -7.42 -36.16 -15.75
C SER A 386 -8.10 -37.37 -16.39
N TYR A 387 -7.90 -37.55 -17.69
CA TYR A 387 -8.25 -38.81 -18.34
C TYR A 387 -7.53 -39.93 -17.59
N SER A 388 -8.30 -40.87 -17.04
CA SER A 388 -7.74 -42.07 -16.44
C SER A 388 -6.75 -42.70 -17.41
N ALA A 389 -5.58 -43.15 -16.92
CA ALA A 389 -4.57 -43.80 -17.74
C ALA A 389 -5.15 -44.96 -18.57
N PHE A 390 -6.24 -45.59 -18.08
CA PHE A 390 -7.04 -46.57 -18.82
C PHE A 390 -7.65 -46.02 -20.12
N TRP A 391 -8.27 -44.84 -20.10
CA TRP A 391 -8.88 -44.21 -21.29
C TRP A 391 -7.82 -43.72 -22.28
N VAL A 392 -6.70 -43.21 -21.79
CA VAL A 392 -5.56 -42.82 -22.65
C VAL A 392 -4.96 -44.07 -23.33
N LEU A 393 -4.79 -45.16 -22.58
CA LEU A 393 -4.32 -46.44 -23.12
C LEU A 393 -5.30 -47.02 -24.15
N LEU A 394 -6.61 -46.97 -23.87
CA LEU A 394 -7.65 -47.44 -24.78
C LEU A 394 -7.69 -46.62 -26.08
N GLY A 395 -7.54 -45.30 -25.99
CA GLY A 395 -7.39 -44.43 -27.16
C GLY A 395 -6.14 -44.75 -27.98
N PHE A 396 -5.01 -45.01 -27.33
CA PHE A 396 -3.77 -45.41 -28.01
C PHE A 396 -3.92 -46.78 -28.72
N LEU A 397 -4.59 -47.74 -28.08
CA LEU A 397 -4.92 -49.04 -28.68
C LEU A 397 -5.89 -48.91 -29.86
N ALA A 398 -6.89 -48.02 -29.77
CA ALA A 398 -7.81 -47.74 -30.86
C ALA A 398 -7.12 -47.08 -32.07
N ILE A 399 -6.16 -46.18 -31.83
CA ILE A 399 -5.31 -45.58 -32.88
C ILE A 399 -4.43 -46.66 -33.54
N ILE A 400 -3.79 -47.53 -32.76
CA ILE A 400 -3.01 -48.66 -33.30
C ILE A 400 -3.91 -49.56 -34.17
N TYR A 401 -5.12 -49.90 -33.68
CA TYR A 401 -6.08 -50.70 -34.44
C TYR A 401 -6.50 -50.02 -35.75
N ALA A 402 -6.78 -48.71 -35.73
CA ALA A 402 -7.11 -47.93 -36.93
C ALA A 402 -5.95 -47.87 -37.94
N ILE A 403 -4.69 -47.79 -37.47
CA ILE A 403 -3.50 -47.85 -38.32
C ILE A 403 -3.37 -49.26 -38.95
N PHE A 404 -3.53 -50.33 -38.18
CA PHE A 404 -3.53 -51.69 -38.73
C PHE A 404 -4.66 -51.91 -39.74
N TRP A 405 -5.87 -51.44 -39.44
CA TRP A 405 -7.02 -51.55 -40.33
C TRP A 405 -6.81 -50.79 -41.64
N THR A 406 -6.35 -49.54 -41.59
CA THR A 406 -6.05 -48.76 -42.80
C THR A 406 -4.91 -49.36 -43.62
N LEU A 407 -3.85 -49.89 -42.99
CA LEU A 407 -2.79 -50.63 -43.69
C LEU A 407 -3.31 -51.90 -44.39
N THR A 408 -4.25 -52.63 -43.78
CA THR A 408 -4.89 -53.80 -44.43
C THR A 408 -5.82 -53.41 -45.58
N VAL A 409 -6.57 -52.32 -45.46
CA VAL A 409 -7.44 -51.80 -46.53
C VAL A 409 -6.63 -51.28 -47.72
N LEU A 410 -5.46 -50.68 -47.47
CA LEU A 410 -4.51 -50.23 -48.50
C LEU A 410 -3.69 -51.36 -49.15
N GLY A 411 -3.99 -52.63 -48.86
CA GLY A 411 -3.39 -53.78 -49.53
C GLY A 411 -1.93 -54.06 -49.20
N LEU A 412 -1.34 -53.34 -48.24
CA LEU A 412 0.04 -53.54 -47.79
C LEU A 412 0.16 -54.84 -46.98
N LYS A 413 0.42 -55.95 -47.68
CA LYS A 413 0.74 -57.26 -47.06
C LYS A 413 2.06 -57.20 -46.29
N ILE A 414 2.01 -56.71 -45.06
CA ILE A 414 3.09 -56.85 -44.09
C ILE A 414 3.31 -58.36 -43.85
N LYS A 415 4.53 -58.85 -44.15
CA LYS A 415 4.90 -60.25 -43.87
C LYS A 415 4.94 -60.47 -42.35
N THR A 416 3.89 -61.08 -41.80
CA THR A 416 3.66 -61.31 -40.36
C THR A 416 4.53 -62.42 -39.74
N ARG A 417 5.83 -62.51 -40.10
CA ARG A 417 6.75 -63.52 -39.57
C ARG A 417 7.90 -63.01 -38.68
N GLU A 418 8.11 -61.69 -38.57
CA GLU A 418 9.20 -61.13 -37.72
C GLU A 418 8.70 -60.25 -36.55
N ILE A 419 7.41 -59.86 -36.53
CA ILE A 419 6.88 -58.89 -35.55
C ILE A 419 6.47 -59.56 -34.21
N SER A 420 6.26 -60.87 -34.20
CA SER A 420 5.88 -61.64 -32.99
C SER A 420 6.98 -61.71 -31.93
N HIS A 421 8.26 -61.72 -32.34
CA HIS A 421 9.40 -61.79 -31.41
C HIS A 421 9.83 -60.41 -30.89
N PHE A 422 9.70 -59.35 -31.69
CA PHE A 422 10.24 -58.03 -31.31
C PHE A 422 9.39 -57.25 -30.31
N THR A 423 8.09 -57.58 -30.20
CA THR A 423 7.13 -56.80 -29.39
C THR A 423 7.00 -57.31 -27.95
N LEU A 424 6.96 -58.62 -27.73
CA LEU A 424 6.79 -59.22 -26.40
C LEU A 424 8.05 -59.12 -25.53
N ASP A 425 9.23 -59.49 -26.06
CA ASP A 425 10.48 -59.46 -25.28
C ASP A 425 10.93 -58.04 -24.93
N PHE A 426 10.67 -57.05 -25.79
CA PHE A 426 10.99 -55.64 -25.51
C PHE A 426 10.09 -55.06 -24.40
N LEU A 427 8.81 -55.44 -24.36
CA LEU A 427 7.90 -55.04 -23.29
C LEU A 427 8.21 -55.78 -21.97
N TRP A 428 8.51 -57.08 -22.03
CA TRP A 428 8.81 -57.90 -20.85
C TRP A 428 10.11 -57.48 -20.16
N ASN A 429 11.17 -57.18 -20.91
CA ASN A 429 12.44 -56.69 -20.36
C ASN A 429 12.38 -55.25 -19.78
N LYS A 430 11.39 -54.44 -20.19
CA LYS A 430 11.13 -53.13 -19.56
C LYS A 430 10.21 -53.21 -18.34
N LEU A 431 9.26 -54.15 -18.32
CA LEU A 431 8.37 -54.38 -17.18
C LEU A 431 9.08 -55.04 -15.99
N THR A 432 10.07 -55.89 -16.24
CA THR A 432 10.89 -56.51 -15.17
C THR A 432 11.88 -55.54 -14.54
N ASN A 433 12.48 -54.63 -15.32
CA ASN A 433 13.44 -53.62 -14.83
C ASN A 433 12.82 -52.40 -14.12
N SER A 434 11.49 -52.33 -13.96
CA SER A 434 10.81 -51.20 -13.27
C SER A 434 10.34 -51.52 -11.84
N ARG A 435 10.73 -52.67 -11.27
CA ARG A 435 10.41 -53.05 -9.88
C ARG A 435 11.31 -52.39 -8.82
N SER A 436 11.30 -51.05 -8.77
CA SER A 436 11.84 -50.31 -7.60
C SER A 436 11.19 -48.94 -7.37
N LEU A 437 9.86 -48.84 -7.51
CA LEU A 437 9.06 -47.69 -7.04
C LEU A 437 7.65 -48.16 -6.64
N THR A 438 7.50 -48.62 -5.40
CA THR A 438 6.20 -49.00 -4.82
C THR A 438 5.36 -47.76 -4.50
N MET A 439 4.61 -47.27 -5.48
CA MET A 439 3.63 -46.20 -5.27
C MET A 439 2.39 -46.78 -4.57
N GLY A 440 2.18 -46.40 -3.30
CA GLY A 440 1.13 -46.97 -2.45
C GLY A 440 -0.29 -46.63 -2.95
N ARG A 441 -1.06 -47.65 -3.31
CA ARG A 441 -2.51 -47.52 -3.58
C ARG A 441 -3.27 -47.20 -2.29
N SER A 442 -3.90 -46.03 -2.21
CA SER A 442 -5.01 -45.81 -1.27
C SER A 442 -6.35 -45.89 -2.03
N ARG A 443 -7.16 -46.89 -1.68
CA ARG A 443 -8.53 -47.05 -2.22
C ARG A 443 -9.47 -46.10 -1.45
N ARG A 444 -9.92 -44.99 -2.07
CA ARG A 444 -11.10 -44.23 -1.60
C ARG A 444 -12.35 -45.13 -1.71
N ARG A 445 -12.69 -45.86 -0.64
CA ARG A 445 -13.98 -46.56 -0.50
C ARG A 445 -15.04 -45.54 -0.06
N ARG A 446 -16.07 -45.34 -0.88
CA ARG A 446 -17.33 -44.72 -0.42
C ARG A 446 -17.96 -45.62 0.66
N ARG A 447 -18.27 -45.06 1.82
CA ARG A 447 -19.30 -45.56 2.74
C ARG A 447 -20.06 -44.36 3.33
N SER A 448 -21.34 -44.59 3.57
CA SER A 448 -22.34 -43.59 3.91
C SER A 448 -22.72 -43.61 5.40
N CYS A 449 -23.36 -42.51 5.81
CA CYS A 449 -24.29 -42.38 6.94
C CYS A 449 -23.77 -42.13 8.37
N SER A 450 -24.67 -41.46 9.10
CA SER A 450 -24.80 -41.27 10.57
C SER A 450 -23.86 -40.31 11.28
N ARG A 451 -24.49 -39.26 11.85
CA ARG A 451 -24.06 -38.60 13.09
C ARG A 451 -23.93 -39.66 14.20
N ASP A 452 -22.97 -39.48 15.12
CA ASP A 452 -23.36 -39.28 16.53
C ASP A 452 -22.27 -38.56 17.36
N SER A 453 -22.63 -38.15 18.57
CA SER A 453 -21.75 -37.43 19.50
C SER A 453 -21.05 -38.34 20.50
N SER A 454 -19.87 -37.94 21.01
CA SER A 454 -19.55 -37.99 22.44
C SER A 454 -18.15 -37.45 22.77
N TYR A 455 -17.98 -37.03 24.03
CA TYR A 455 -16.71 -36.96 24.77
C TYR A 455 -16.05 -38.37 24.79
N ASP A 456 -14.75 -38.57 25.01
CA ASP A 456 -14.11 -38.24 26.28
C ASP A 456 -12.55 -38.34 26.27
N SER A 457 -11.98 -37.99 27.42
CA SER A 457 -10.62 -38.18 27.94
C SER A 457 -9.96 -39.55 27.64
N TYR A 458 -8.63 -39.62 27.56
CA TYR A 458 -7.79 -40.17 28.66
C TYR A 458 -6.28 -40.23 28.36
N ASP A 459 -5.52 -39.86 29.40
CA ASP A 459 -4.08 -40.02 29.59
C ASP A 459 -3.65 -41.50 29.71
N ARG A 460 -2.46 -41.89 29.18
CA ARG A 460 -1.45 -42.62 29.98
C ARG A 460 -0.08 -42.92 29.34
N ASN A 461 0.93 -42.65 30.15
CA ASN A 461 2.30 -43.17 30.15
C ASN A 461 2.48 -44.71 29.98
N LYS A 462 3.56 -45.11 29.27
CA LYS A 462 4.55 -46.18 29.62
C LYS A 462 5.68 -46.13 28.55
N ARG A 463 6.99 -45.93 28.80
CA ARG A 463 8.03 -46.43 29.74
C ARG A 463 8.47 -47.90 29.55
N ARG A 464 9.81 -48.09 29.39
CA ARG A 464 10.63 -49.34 29.47
C ARG A 464 10.56 -50.28 28.25
N LYS A 465 11.60 -51.05 27.84
CA LYS A 465 13.01 -51.37 28.27
C LYS A 465 13.79 -51.78 26.98
N VAL A 466 15.07 -51.45 26.74
CA VAL A 466 16.35 -52.07 27.22
C VAL A 466 16.57 -53.56 26.89
N SER A 467 17.45 -53.83 25.90
CA SER A 467 18.47 -54.92 25.82
C SER A 467 19.14 -54.84 24.42
N ASN A 468 20.44 -54.62 24.21
CA ASN A 468 21.70 -55.28 24.60
C ASN A 468 22.23 -56.32 23.57
N ASN A 469 23.41 -55.97 23.00
CA ASN A 469 24.52 -56.84 22.54
C ASN A 469 24.34 -57.72 21.26
N SER A 470 25.39 -58.09 20.52
CA SER A 470 26.86 -58.02 20.75
C SER A 470 27.72 -57.99 19.47
N TYR A 471 28.91 -57.37 19.55
CA TYR A 471 30.24 -57.73 18.98
C TYR A 471 30.40 -58.28 17.54
N TYR A 472 31.30 -57.64 16.76
CA TYR A 472 32.69 -58.11 16.59
C TYR A 472 33.62 -56.98 16.06
N ASP A 473 34.92 -57.05 16.42
CA ASP A 473 36.03 -56.23 15.88
C ASP A 473 36.39 -56.65 14.41
N ASP A 474 37.37 -56.13 13.66
CA ASP A 474 38.63 -55.42 14.00
C ASP A 474 39.29 -54.78 12.72
N TYR A 475 40.44 -54.14 12.94
CA TYR A 475 41.57 -53.80 12.05
C TYR A 475 41.70 -52.40 11.39
N LYS A 476 42.83 -51.77 11.78
CA LYS A 476 43.44 -50.56 11.22
C LYS A 476 44.46 -50.90 10.13
N TYR A 477 44.74 -49.96 9.22
CA TYR A 477 46.05 -49.37 8.84
C TYR A 477 45.88 -48.70 7.44
N ARG A 478 46.10 -47.40 7.12
CA ARG A 478 47.14 -46.34 7.34
C ARG A 478 48.19 -46.27 6.19
N HIS A 479 48.47 -45.02 5.74
CA HIS A 479 49.53 -44.57 4.80
C HIS A 479 49.34 -44.89 3.28
N SER A 480 49.84 -44.13 2.29
CA SER A 480 50.76 -42.94 2.23
C SER A 480 50.44 -42.07 0.99
N ARG A 481 50.38 -40.72 1.04
CA ARG A 481 51.45 -39.69 0.80
C ARG A 481 52.07 -39.54 -0.63
N SER A 482 51.62 -38.49 -1.34
CA SER A 482 52.39 -37.35 -1.90
C SER A 482 53.54 -37.49 -2.93
N ARG A 483 53.49 -36.67 -4.01
CA ARG A 483 54.49 -35.70 -4.57
C ARG A 483 54.28 -35.52 -6.10
N SER A 484 53.87 -34.35 -6.63
CA SER A 484 54.56 -33.07 -6.85
C SER A 484 55.66 -33.05 -7.96
N ARG A 485 55.42 -32.33 -9.07
CA ARG A 485 56.43 -31.57 -9.87
C ARG A 485 55.83 -30.77 -11.04
N THR A 486 56.24 -29.51 -11.18
CA THR A 486 56.27 -28.67 -12.40
C THR A 486 57.71 -28.80 -13.03
N PRO A 487 58.14 -28.22 -14.21
CA PRO A 487 57.74 -26.90 -14.78
C PRO A 487 57.92 -26.59 -16.31
N ARG A 488 57.58 -25.32 -16.68
CA ARG A 488 58.17 -24.41 -17.71
C ARG A 488 58.09 -24.65 -19.26
N ARG A 489 57.32 -23.75 -19.91
CA ARG A 489 57.71 -22.64 -20.83
C ARG A 489 58.64 -22.87 -22.05
N ARG A 490 58.18 -22.46 -23.25
CA ARG A 490 58.97 -21.70 -24.27
C ARG A 490 58.07 -21.00 -25.32
N GLU A 491 58.54 -19.88 -25.85
CA GLU A 491 57.98 -19.09 -26.97
C GLU A 491 58.58 -19.54 -28.31
N TYR A 492 57.93 -19.26 -29.46
CA TYR A 492 58.56 -18.89 -30.75
C TYR A 492 57.51 -18.40 -31.79
N THR A 493 57.87 -17.38 -32.57
CA THR A 493 57.25 -16.83 -33.82
C THR A 493 58.40 -16.68 -34.86
N PRO A 494 58.25 -16.37 -36.18
CA PRO A 494 57.18 -15.61 -36.87
C PRO A 494 56.83 -16.04 -38.35
N ASP A 495 56.16 -15.13 -39.09
CA ASP A 495 56.09 -14.96 -40.57
C ASP A 495 55.21 -15.90 -41.45
N SER A 496 54.58 -15.47 -42.58
CA SER A 496 54.27 -14.13 -43.16
C SER A 496 53.31 -14.15 -44.41
N TYR A 497 52.79 -12.98 -44.85
CA TYR A 497 52.07 -12.60 -46.11
C TYR A 497 50.69 -13.24 -46.46
N TYR A 498 49.69 -12.60 -47.12
CA TYR A 498 49.51 -11.31 -47.86
C TYR A 498 48.35 -10.45 -47.23
N ARG A 499 48.35 -9.10 -47.15
CA ARG A 499 47.97 -8.02 -48.14
C ARG A 499 46.66 -8.27 -48.94
N GLU A 500 45.73 -7.32 -49.12
CA GLU A 500 45.75 -5.82 -49.22
C GLU A 500 44.70 -5.12 -48.29
N ARG A 501 44.85 -3.87 -47.77
CA ARG A 501 44.94 -2.50 -48.37
C ARG A 501 43.64 -2.07 -49.08
N SER A 502 43.05 -0.87 -48.99
CA SER A 502 43.38 0.47 -48.41
C SER A 502 42.03 1.21 -48.12
N TYR A 503 41.87 2.39 -47.47
CA TYR A 503 42.71 3.38 -46.78
C TYR A 503 41.86 4.31 -45.86
N THR A 504 42.48 5.30 -45.20
CA THR A 504 41.88 6.48 -44.52
C THR A 504 42.73 7.73 -44.82
N PRO A 505 42.30 8.96 -44.44
CA PRO A 505 43.28 10.01 -44.11
C PRO A 505 43.21 10.53 -42.66
N GLU A 506 44.39 10.74 -42.09
CA GLU A 506 44.70 11.49 -40.85
C GLU A 506 44.72 13.03 -41.16
N ARG A 507 45.07 14.02 -40.32
CA ARG A 507 45.78 14.09 -39.01
C ARG A 507 45.61 15.50 -38.38
N GLU A 508 45.81 15.61 -37.05
CA GLU A 508 46.42 16.71 -36.21
C GLU A 508 46.29 18.22 -36.59
N TYR A 509 46.30 19.23 -35.70
CA TYR A 509 47.07 19.46 -34.45
C TYR A 509 46.41 20.58 -33.61
N GLN A 510 46.38 20.48 -32.27
CA GLN A 510 46.79 21.54 -31.29
C GLN A 510 46.32 21.27 -29.85
N ARG A 511 47.22 21.49 -28.88
CA ARG A 511 46.94 21.48 -27.44
C ARG A 511 46.80 22.92 -26.92
N ARG A 512 45.74 23.23 -26.18
CA ARG A 512 45.81 24.02 -24.92
C ARG A 512 44.48 24.04 -24.16
N GLN A 513 44.57 23.79 -22.86
CA GLN A 513 43.78 24.24 -21.69
C GLN A 513 42.45 25.02 -21.96
N ASN A 514 41.36 24.85 -21.20
CA ASN A 514 41.21 24.34 -19.83
C ASN A 514 39.73 23.99 -19.50
N ARG A 515 39.50 23.13 -18.49
CA ARG A 515 38.27 22.98 -17.65
C ARG A 515 36.88 22.95 -18.33
N ARG A 516 36.16 21.82 -18.19
CA ARG A 516 34.80 21.76 -17.60
C ARG A 516 34.41 20.32 -17.21
N HIS A 517 33.46 20.20 -16.29
CA HIS A 517 33.17 18.99 -15.52
C HIS A 517 32.53 17.85 -16.34
N ARG A 518 32.79 16.61 -15.90
CA ARG A 518 31.85 15.48 -16.03
C ARG A 518 31.67 14.91 -14.61
N TYR A 519 30.51 15.15 -14.02
CA TYR A 519 30.04 14.47 -12.81
C TYR A 519 28.74 13.74 -13.16
N ASP A 520 28.57 12.55 -12.60
CA ASP A 520 27.31 11.82 -12.64
C ASP A 520 26.32 12.47 -11.66
N ASP A 521 25.24 13.07 -12.17
CA ASP A 521 24.17 13.59 -11.32
C ASP A 521 23.26 12.45 -10.84
N ARG A 522 23.40 12.16 -9.54
CA ARG A 522 22.33 11.55 -8.75
C ARG A 522 21.25 12.60 -8.53
N PHE A 523 19.99 12.18 -8.56
CA PHE A 523 18.89 12.97 -8.01
C PHE A 523 18.31 12.27 -6.78
N ASP A 524 19.00 12.44 -5.65
CA ASP A 524 18.31 12.83 -4.42
C ASP A 524 17.98 14.34 -4.53
N TYR A 525 16.96 14.80 -3.80
CA TYR A 525 16.80 16.12 -3.15
C TYR A 525 15.35 16.14 -2.59
N ASN A 526 15.04 16.76 -1.45
CA ASN A 526 15.66 17.95 -0.91
C ASN A 526 15.78 17.92 0.64
N SER A 527 17.01 17.73 1.12
CA SER A 527 17.55 18.52 2.22
C SER A 527 18.50 19.51 1.58
N ASP A 528 18.34 20.79 1.87
CA ASP A 528 19.40 21.67 2.38
C ASP A 528 18.89 23.12 2.40
N TYR A 529 18.78 23.67 3.61
CA TYR A 529 19.15 25.06 3.85
C TYR A 529 20.53 25.05 4.55
N ASP A 530 21.32 26.08 4.24
CA ASP A 530 22.52 26.51 4.95
C ASP A 530 23.77 25.62 4.98
N ARG A 531 24.70 25.98 4.08
CA ARG A 531 26.02 26.47 4.55
C ARG A 531 26.71 27.40 3.55
N TYR A 532 26.93 28.66 3.93
CA TYR A 532 28.28 29.26 4.02
C TYR A 532 28.26 30.72 4.52
N ARG A 533 28.67 30.92 5.78
CA ARG A 533 29.51 32.07 6.17
C ARG A 533 30.30 31.77 7.45
N SER A 534 31.60 31.52 7.31
CA SER A 534 32.62 31.82 8.32
C SER A 534 33.12 33.25 8.09
N GLN A 535 33.76 33.98 9.02
CA GLN A 535 34.64 33.61 10.13
C GLN A 535 34.70 34.77 11.17
N ASP A 536 35.61 34.69 12.15
CA ASP A 536 35.90 35.67 13.24
C ASP A 536 34.86 35.75 14.39
N GLU A 537 35.23 35.95 15.67
CA GLU A 537 36.56 35.98 16.32
C GLU A 537 36.54 35.36 17.76
N SER A 538 37.48 35.72 18.65
CA SER A 538 37.95 34.85 19.76
C SER A 538 37.67 35.31 21.22
N ARG A 539 37.72 34.34 22.16
CA ARG A 539 37.92 34.46 23.64
C ARG A 539 36.72 35.04 24.45
N TYR A 540 36.33 34.48 25.60
CA TYR A 540 37.11 34.41 26.85
C TYR A 540 36.74 33.23 27.82
N ARG A 541 37.54 33.10 28.90
CA ARG A 541 37.46 32.11 30.02
C ARG A 541 36.19 32.32 30.89
N SER A 542 35.66 31.41 31.73
CA SER A 542 36.26 30.61 32.84
C SER A 542 35.19 29.60 33.35
N SER A 543 35.46 28.31 33.63
CA SER A 543 35.88 27.73 34.95
C SER A 543 34.90 28.00 36.13
N ARG A 544 34.54 27.07 37.06
CA ARG A 544 34.99 25.69 37.38
C ARG A 544 34.03 24.98 38.40
N ARG A 545 33.97 23.63 38.34
CA ARG A 545 33.86 22.64 39.46
C ARG A 545 32.68 22.66 40.50
N ARG A 546 31.84 21.61 40.37
CA ARG A 546 31.44 20.58 41.40
C ARG A 546 32.16 20.64 42.78
N PRO A 547 31.50 20.27 43.92
CA PRO A 547 31.30 18.84 44.25
C PRO A 547 30.03 18.42 45.04
N ARG A 548 29.84 17.09 45.13
CA ARG A 548 28.84 16.39 45.96
C ARG A 548 29.24 16.37 47.44
N HIS A 549 28.27 16.31 48.34
CA HIS A 549 28.43 15.66 49.66
C HIS A 549 27.27 14.73 50.00
N ARG A 550 27.54 13.74 50.86
CA ARG A 550 26.67 12.63 51.27
C ARG A 550 26.75 12.51 52.80
N ARG A 551 25.63 12.42 53.52
CA ARG A 551 25.58 12.06 54.95
C ARG A 551 24.30 11.26 55.26
N GLN A 552 24.33 10.49 56.35
CA GLN A 552 23.36 9.43 56.72
C GLN A 552 22.65 9.73 58.05
N HIS A 553 21.66 8.88 58.39
CA HIS A 553 21.00 8.67 59.70
C HIS A 553 19.97 9.75 60.13
N ARG A 554 18.90 9.45 60.90
CA ARG A 554 18.40 8.18 61.53
C ARG A 554 16.85 8.24 61.72
N ARG A 555 16.24 7.15 62.23
CA ARG A 555 14.82 6.99 62.68
C ARG A 555 14.52 7.89 63.92
N SER A 556 13.29 8.10 64.44
CA SER A 556 11.97 7.37 64.39
C SER A 556 10.80 8.26 64.88
N GLU A 557 9.54 7.85 64.56
CA GLU A 557 8.27 8.03 65.35
C GLU A 557 7.76 9.48 65.67
N SER A 558 6.46 9.78 65.82
CA SER A 558 5.20 9.01 65.80
C SER A 558 3.96 9.88 65.43
N THR A 559 3.00 9.29 64.70
CA THR A 559 1.53 9.52 64.66
C THR A 559 0.88 10.87 65.06
N SER A 560 0.12 11.46 64.12
CA SER A 560 -1.30 11.85 64.34
C SER A 560 -2.09 11.99 63.02
N THR A 561 -3.25 11.34 62.95
CA THR A 561 -4.39 11.54 62.02
C THR A 561 -4.92 12.98 62.02
N SER A 562 -5.63 13.54 61.02
CA SER A 562 -6.29 13.01 59.80
C SER A 562 -6.81 14.15 58.88
N VAL A 563 -7.38 13.78 57.73
CA VAL A 563 -8.36 14.52 56.88
C VAL A 563 -7.85 15.38 55.71
N SER A 564 -8.27 14.96 54.50
CA SER A 564 -8.34 15.59 53.18
C SER A 564 -7.56 16.87 52.82
N ARG A 565 -6.72 16.74 51.78
CA ARG A 565 -6.97 17.41 50.49
C ARG A 565 -6.33 16.63 49.34
N ALA A 566 -7.14 16.28 48.34
CA ALA A 566 -6.65 15.75 47.08
C ALA A 566 -6.21 16.92 46.20
N GLU A 567 -4.96 17.36 46.34
CA GLU A 567 -4.36 18.25 45.35
C GLU A 567 -4.07 17.46 44.08
N SER A 568 -4.89 17.70 43.06
CA SER A 568 -4.64 17.28 41.70
C SER A 568 -3.34 17.93 41.21
N ARG A 569 -2.22 17.21 41.31
CA ARG A 569 -1.01 17.59 40.59
C ARG A 569 -1.36 17.67 39.11
N ALA A 570 -1.22 18.86 38.55
CA ALA A 570 -1.38 19.09 37.11
C ALA A 570 -0.54 18.06 36.36
N SER A 571 -1.15 17.39 35.38
CA SER A 571 -0.40 16.53 34.47
C SER A 571 0.68 17.36 33.80
N SER A 572 1.92 16.88 33.86
CA SER A 572 2.98 17.46 33.04
C SER A 572 2.54 17.41 31.58
N ILE A 573 2.51 18.58 30.95
CA ILE A 573 2.19 18.72 29.53
C ILE A 573 3.29 18.00 28.76
N HIS A 574 2.88 17.17 27.81
CA HIS A 574 3.78 16.28 27.07
C HIS A 574 3.44 16.31 25.59
N ASP A 575 4.49 16.25 24.79
CA ASP A 575 4.43 16.15 23.34
C ASP A 575 4.61 14.66 22.96
N ASP A 576 4.07 14.24 21.82
CA ASP A 576 4.40 12.92 21.23
C ASP A 576 5.74 12.95 20.47
N ASP A 577 6.21 11.79 20.01
CA ASP A 577 7.50 11.66 19.30
C ASP A 577 7.54 12.45 17.97
N ASP A 578 6.38 12.88 17.45
CA ASP A 578 6.22 13.73 16.26
C ASP A 578 6.08 15.24 16.60
N GLY A 579 6.13 15.60 17.90
CA GLY A 579 5.96 16.96 18.39
C GLY A 579 4.53 17.49 18.31
N HIS A 580 3.48 16.65 18.33
CA HIS A 580 2.13 17.12 18.63
C HIS A 580 1.90 17.21 20.14
N LEU A 581 1.09 18.17 20.57
CA LEU A 581 0.56 18.22 21.93
C LEU A 581 -0.30 16.97 22.21
N ILE A 582 -0.03 16.29 23.33
CA ILE A 582 -0.89 15.22 23.84
C ILE A 582 -1.97 15.85 24.73
N TYR A 583 -3.23 15.72 24.31
CA TYR A 583 -4.40 16.24 25.03
C TYR A 583 -5.55 15.21 25.03
N LYS A 584 -6.58 15.49 25.83
CA LYS A 584 -7.84 14.74 25.94
C LYS A 584 -9.03 15.69 25.97
N ALA A 585 -10.22 15.17 25.70
CA ALA A 585 -11.46 15.90 25.95
C ALA A 585 -11.59 16.22 27.45
N GLY A 586 -11.89 17.49 27.76
CA GLY A 586 -11.89 18.08 29.10
C GLY A 586 -10.59 18.79 29.50
N ASP A 587 -9.50 18.67 28.73
CA ASP A 587 -8.26 19.40 29.02
C ASP A 587 -8.42 20.89 28.72
N MET A 588 -7.77 21.76 29.52
CA MET A 588 -7.84 23.23 29.38
C MET A 588 -6.52 23.83 28.90
N LEU A 589 -6.55 24.54 27.77
CA LEU A 589 -5.45 25.36 27.28
C LEU A 589 -5.60 26.80 27.76
N GLN A 590 -4.48 27.38 28.23
CA GLN A 590 -4.41 28.71 28.87
C GLN A 590 -5.46 29.00 29.97
N ALA A 591 -6.03 27.96 30.61
CA ALA A 591 -7.17 28.09 31.53
C ALA A 591 -8.38 28.86 30.94
N ARG A 592 -8.52 28.84 29.60
CA ARG A 592 -9.57 29.52 28.83
C ARG A 592 -10.28 28.59 27.86
N TYR A 593 -9.55 27.74 27.15
CA TYR A 593 -10.08 26.90 26.10
C TYR A 593 -10.23 25.45 26.58
N GLU A 594 -11.46 25.01 26.81
CA GLU A 594 -11.79 23.62 27.17
C GLU A 594 -11.94 22.78 25.90
N ILE A 595 -11.09 21.76 25.70
CA ILE A 595 -11.17 20.86 24.54
C ILE A 595 -12.40 19.94 24.68
N ILE A 596 -13.29 19.96 23.69
CA ILE A 596 -14.42 19.03 23.58
C ILE A 596 -14.01 17.79 22.77
N GLY A 597 -13.29 17.98 21.66
CA GLY A 597 -12.95 16.91 20.72
C GLY A 597 -12.01 17.36 19.61
N THR A 598 -11.62 16.45 18.72
CA THR A 598 -10.75 16.74 17.58
C THR A 598 -11.59 16.85 16.31
N LEU A 599 -11.49 17.97 15.59
CA LEU A 599 -12.16 18.22 14.32
C LEU A 599 -11.37 17.62 13.14
N GLY A 600 -10.04 17.66 13.21
CA GLY A 600 -9.16 17.07 12.21
C GLY A 600 -7.70 16.99 12.66
N GLU A 601 -6.91 16.15 11.98
CA GLU A 601 -5.46 16.05 12.16
C GLU A 601 -4.77 16.10 10.79
N GLY A 602 -3.65 16.79 10.72
CA GLY A 602 -2.84 16.92 9.51
C GLY A 602 -1.34 16.92 9.78
N THR A 603 -0.56 17.11 8.73
CA THR A 603 0.91 17.12 8.80
C THR A 603 1.46 18.23 9.72
N PHE A 604 0.80 19.38 9.75
CA PHE A 604 1.19 20.58 10.51
C PHE A 604 0.79 20.54 11.99
N GLY A 605 -0.26 19.80 12.37
CA GLY A 605 -0.90 19.94 13.68
C GLY A 605 -2.26 19.25 13.76
N LYS A 606 -3.02 19.61 14.80
CA LYS A 606 -4.39 19.10 15.08
C LYS A 606 -5.34 20.30 15.19
N VAL A 607 -6.56 20.19 14.66
CA VAL A 607 -7.62 21.17 14.87
C VAL A 607 -8.62 20.58 15.86
N VAL A 608 -8.87 21.28 16.96
CA VAL A 608 -9.78 20.84 18.01
C VAL A 608 -10.99 21.75 18.16
N ASP A 609 -12.08 21.15 18.58
CA ASP A 609 -13.31 21.79 19.02
C ASP A 609 -13.13 22.23 20.47
N CYS A 610 -13.27 23.53 20.75
CA CYS A 610 -13.09 24.11 22.09
C CYS A 610 -14.29 24.96 22.51
N LYS A 611 -14.50 25.07 23.83
CA LYS A 611 -15.27 26.17 24.42
C LYS A 611 -14.33 27.28 24.87
N ASP A 612 -14.60 28.52 24.48
CA ASP A 612 -13.96 29.70 25.07
C ASP A 612 -14.71 30.11 26.35
N LEU A 613 -14.14 29.76 27.50
CA LEU A 613 -14.73 30.04 28.81
C LEU A 613 -14.78 31.54 29.15
N GLN A 614 -14.02 32.40 28.44
CA GLN A 614 -14.12 33.85 28.59
C GLN A 614 -15.25 34.47 27.75
N LYS A 615 -15.79 33.72 26.77
CA LYS A 615 -16.93 34.11 25.93
C LYS A 615 -18.17 33.25 26.18
N ASN A 616 -18.56 33.10 27.46
CA ASN A 616 -19.73 32.32 27.88
C ASN A 616 -19.77 30.85 27.39
N GLY A 617 -18.62 30.25 27.05
CA GLY A 617 -18.53 28.89 26.52
C GLY A 617 -18.85 28.77 25.02
N GLU A 618 -18.72 29.86 24.27
CA GLU A 618 -18.81 29.89 22.80
C GLU A 618 -17.90 28.83 22.15
N ARG A 619 -18.39 28.21 21.08
CA ARG A 619 -17.71 27.13 20.37
C ARG A 619 -16.75 27.71 19.33
N ILE A 620 -15.48 27.32 19.40
CA ILE A 620 -14.41 27.80 18.52
C ILE A 620 -13.58 26.62 17.98
N ALA A 621 -12.98 26.81 16.80
CA ALA A 621 -12.00 25.89 16.24
C ALA A 621 -10.59 26.34 16.61
N LEU A 622 -9.80 25.49 17.26
CA LEU A 622 -8.43 25.79 17.69
C LEU A 622 -7.41 24.94 16.92
N LYS A 623 -6.63 25.56 16.03
CA LYS A 623 -5.54 24.95 15.25
C LYS A 623 -4.27 24.91 16.10
N ILE A 624 -3.94 23.75 16.65
CA ILE A 624 -2.76 23.49 17.49
C ILE A 624 -1.64 22.95 16.59
N ILE A 625 -0.65 23.79 16.32
CA ILE A 625 0.52 23.49 15.48
C ILE A 625 1.55 22.68 16.27
N LYS A 626 2.24 21.75 15.61
CA LYS A 626 3.33 20.97 16.21
C LYS A 626 4.46 21.84 16.75
N ASN A 627 5.11 21.36 17.80
CA ASN A 627 6.32 21.92 18.39
C ASN A 627 7.56 21.57 17.55
N VAL A 628 7.51 21.92 16.27
CA VAL A 628 8.59 21.73 15.29
C VAL A 628 8.79 23.06 14.58
N GLU A 629 10.02 23.59 14.63
CA GLU A 629 10.38 24.94 14.20
C GLU A 629 9.85 25.30 12.80
N LYS A 630 10.01 24.41 11.81
CA LYS A 630 9.47 24.59 10.46
C LYS A 630 7.96 24.87 10.42
N TYR A 631 7.16 24.18 11.24
CA TYR A 631 5.71 24.37 11.27
C TYR A 631 5.33 25.59 12.10
N ARG A 632 6.08 25.92 13.16
CA ARG A 632 5.91 27.16 13.93
C ARG A 632 6.17 28.40 13.07
N GLU A 633 7.22 28.42 12.24
CA GLU A 633 7.47 29.53 11.32
C GLU A 633 6.39 29.66 10.23
N ALA A 634 5.92 28.55 9.66
CA ALA A 634 4.81 28.57 8.72
C ALA A 634 3.51 29.14 9.36
N ALA A 635 3.23 28.77 10.62
CA ALA A 635 2.09 29.29 11.36
C ALA A 635 2.20 30.79 11.67
N LYS A 636 3.40 31.33 11.89
CA LYS A 636 3.60 32.79 12.03
C LYS A 636 3.32 33.55 10.72
N LEU A 637 3.67 32.96 9.57
CA LEU A 637 3.31 33.53 8.27
C LEU A 637 1.78 33.51 8.07
N GLU A 638 1.11 32.41 8.42
CA GLU A 638 -0.36 32.32 8.40
C GLU A 638 -1.01 33.38 9.29
N ILE A 639 -0.53 33.55 10.54
CA ILE A 639 -0.98 34.60 11.48
C ILE A 639 -0.86 36.00 10.84
N ASN A 640 0.33 36.34 10.33
CA ASN A 640 0.61 37.64 9.71
C ASN A 640 -0.26 37.92 8.48
N VAL A 641 -0.54 36.90 7.66
CA VAL A 641 -1.48 37.01 6.53
C VAL A 641 -2.89 37.28 7.06
N VAL A 642 -3.40 36.49 8.00
CA VAL A 642 -4.79 36.62 8.48
C VAL A 642 -5.01 37.92 9.27
N GLU A 643 -4.02 38.37 10.05
CA GLU A 643 -4.04 39.69 10.71
C GLU A 643 -4.22 40.81 9.68
N LYS A 644 -3.43 40.82 8.59
CA LYS A 644 -3.58 41.81 7.50
C LYS A 644 -4.93 41.72 6.78
N LEU A 645 -5.47 40.51 6.58
CA LEU A 645 -6.80 40.34 6.01
C LEU A 645 -7.86 40.98 6.92
N MET A 646 -7.78 40.76 8.23
CA MET A 646 -8.70 41.35 9.21
C MET A 646 -8.53 42.87 9.39
N GLU A 647 -7.31 43.41 9.27
CA GLU A 647 -7.08 44.87 9.22
C GLU A 647 -7.76 45.52 8.01
N ARG A 648 -7.90 44.77 6.90
CA ARG A 648 -8.45 45.26 5.64
C ARG A 648 -9.94 44.96 5.45
N ASP A 649 -10.45 43.93 6.11
CA ASP A 649 -11.86 43.48 6.15
C ASP A 649 -12.32 43.30 7.62
N PRO A 650 -12.44 44.39 8.41
CA PRO A 650 -12.79 44.31 9.83
C PRO A 650 -14.22 43.81 10.09
N ASP A 651 -15.13 44.04 9.13
CA ASP A 651 -16.53 43.64 9.18
C ASP A 651 -16.74 42.18 8.71
N GLY A 652 -15.80 41.62 7.92
CA GLY A 652 -15.81 40.23 7.48
C GLY A 652 -16.65 39.96 6.22
N ASP A 653 -16.83 40.99 5.39
CA ASP A 653 -17.66 40.99 4.18
C ASP A 653 -17.00 40.20 3.03
N ASN A 654 -15.68 40.04 3.05
CA ASN A 654 -14.90 39.40 1.99
C ASN A 654 -14.69 37.88 2.22
N LEU A 655 -15.50 37.29 3.11
CA LEU A 655 -15.70 35.84 3.25
C LEU A 655 -14.44 35.01 3.58
N CYS A 656 -13.38 35.65 4.06
CA CYS A 656 -12.20 34.97 4.59
C CYS A 656 -12.43 34.53 6.04
N VAL A 657 -11.72 33.50 6.51
CA VAL A 657 -11.82 33.06 7.91
C VAL A 657 -11.36 34.15 8.87
N ARG A 658 -12.13 34.36 9.95
CA ARG A 658 -11.77 35.28 11.02
C ARG A 658 -10.97 34.53 12.08
N MET A 659 -9.75 35.00 12.35
CA MET A 659 -9.00 34.58 13.53
C MET A 659 -9.50 35.36 14.75
N LEU A 660 -9.73 34.67 15.86
CA LEU A 660 -10.25 35.28 17.10
C LEU A 660 -9.15 35.68 18.06
N ASP A 661 -8.07 34.89 18.10
CA ASP A 661 -6.93 35.01 19.00
C ASP A 661 -5.82 34.03 18.56
N TRP A 662 -4.57 34.29 18.91
CA TRP A 662 -3.48 33.33 18.76
C TRP A 662 -2.50 33.40 19.94
N PHE A 663 -1.88 32.26 20.28
CA PHE A 663 -0.95 32.17 21.40
C PHE A 663 0.08 31.06 21.24
N ASP A 664 1.21 31.17 21.94
CA ASP A 664 2.15 30.06 22.12
C ASP A 664 1.81 29.30 23.41
N TYR A 665 1.56 28.00 23.29
CA TYR A 665 1.32 27.09 24.40
C TYR A 665 2.44 26.04 24.45
N HIS A 666 3.44 26.27 25.29
CA HIS A 666 4.56 25.35 25.54
C HIS A 666 5.40 24.96 24.30
N GLY A 667 5.40 25.76 23.24
CA GLY A 667 6.03 25.43 21.96
C GLY A 667 5.03 25.08 20.85
N HIS A 668 3.74 25.02 21.14
CA HIS A 668 2.69 24.91 20.13
C HIS A 668 2.13 26.30 19.79
N MET A 669 2.22 26.69 18.52
CA MET A 669 1.46 27.86 18.04
C MET A 669 -0.02 27.43 17.95
N CYS A 670 -0.89 28.14 18.64
CA CYS A 670 -2.33 27.88 18.69
C CYS A 670 -3.07 29.06 18.07
N LEU A 671 -3.83 28.82 17.00
CA LEU A 671 -4.65 29.83 16.33
C LEU A 671 -6.12 29.48 16.57
N SER A 672 -6.92 30.42 17.06
CA SER A 672 -8.36 30.22 17.27
C SER A 672 -9.19 30.91 16.19
N PHE A 673 -10.24 30.24 15.73
CA PHE A 673 -11.12 30.68 14.66
C PHE A 673 -12.59 30.44 15.04
N ASP A 674 -13.49 31.13 14.35
CA ASP A 674 -14.93 30.84 14.43
C ASP A 674 -15.22 29.36 14.10
N MET A 675 -16.19 28.76 14.78
CA MET A 675 -16.64 27.40 14.46
C MET A 675 -17.43 27.41 13.15
N LEU A 676 -17.00 26.60 12.18
CA LEU A 676 -17.63 26.43 10.87
C LEU A 676 -18.22 25.03 10.72
N GLY A 677 -19.03 24.84 9.69
CA GLY A 677 -19.55 23.54 9.26
C GLY A 677 -18.52 22.71 8.50
N LEU A 678 -18.98 21.63 7.86
CA LEU A 678 -18.15 20.78 7.00
C LEU A 678 -17.52 21.57 5.84
N SER A 679 -16.37 21.08 5.37
CA SER A 679 -15.81 21.50 4.08
C SER A 679 -16.75 21.12 2.93
N VAL A 680 -16.67 21.85 1.83
CA VAL A 680 -17.42 21.53 0.61
C VAL A 680 -16.99 20.14 0.08
N PHE A 681 -15.73 19.75 0.25
CA PHE A 681 -15.29 18.38 -0.02
C PHE A 681 -15.96 17.32 0.87
N ASP A 682 -15.96 17.51 2.19
CA ASP A 682 -16.48 16.52 3.12
C ASP A 682 -18.00 16.38 2.98
N PHE A 683 -18.72 17.47 2.72
CA PHE A 683 -20.14 17.40 2.39
C PHE A 683 -20.40 16.62 1.09
N LEU A 684 -19.61 16.85 0.02
CA LEU A 684 -19.70 16.13 -1.25
C LEU A 684 -19.45 14.62 -1.06
N LYS A 685 -18.42 14.27 -0.29
CA LYS A 685 -18.05 12.91 0.09
C LYS A 685 -19.14 12.23 0.94
N ASP A 686 -19.68 12.92 1.95
CA ASP A 686 -20.81 12.45 2.77
C ASP A 686 -22.12 12.32 1.98
N ASN A 687 -22.19 12.95 0.80
CA ASN A 687 -23.26 12.78 -0.17
C ASN A 687 -22.94 11.71 -1.23
N ASN A 688 -21.95 10.83 -0.99
CA ASN A 688 -21.49 9.81 -1.93
C ASN A 688 -21.05 10.36 -3.30
N TYR A 689 -20.36 11.50 -3.30
CA TYR A 689 -19.88 12.19 -4.51
C TYR A 689 -21.02 12.55 -5.49
N LEU A 690 -22.20 12.86 -4.94
CA LEU A 690 -23.31 13.45 -5.68
C LEU A 690 -23.03 14.93 -5.96
N PRO A 691 -23.04 15.37 -7.23
CA PRO A 691 -22.80 16.77 -7.56
C PRO A 691 -23.82 17.71 -6.90
N TYR A 692 -23.39 18.94 -6.64
CA TYR A 692 -24.24 20.00 -6.13
C TYR A 692 -25.30 20.41 -7.17
N THR A 693 -26.40 21.01 -6.72
CA THR A 693 -27.37 21.59 -7.67
C THR A 693 -26.75 22.79 -8.38
N MET A 694 -27.24 23.13 -9.58
CA MET A 694 -26.73 24.27 -10.35
C MET A 694 -26.75 25.59 -9.57
N GLU A 695 -27.78 25.80 -8.74
CA GLU A 695 -27.89 26.96 -7.84
C GLU A 695 -26.81 26.96 -6.76
N GLN A 696 -26.53 25.80 -6.16
CA GLN A 696 -25.47 25.65 -5.15
C GLN A 696 -24.08 25.83 -5.78
N VAL A 697 -23.82 25.23 -6.95
CA VAL A 697 -22.59 25.46 -7.72
C VAL A 697 -22.41 26.95 -7.98
N ARG A 698 -23.45 27.64 -8.48
CA ARG A 698 -23.42 29.08 -8.76
C ARG A 698 -23.10 29.90 -7.52
N HIS A 699 -23.83 29.71 -6.42
CA HIS A 699 -23.65 30.55 -5.23
C HIS A 699 -22.33 30.30 -4.49
N ILE A 700 -21.87 29.04 -4.41
CA ILE A 700 -20.55 28.72 -3.82
C ILE A 700 -19.44 29.32 -4.68
N SER A 701 -19.49 29.16 -6.00
CA SER A 701 -18.46 29.67 -6.92
C SER A 701 -18.35 31.19 -6.90
N TYR A 702 -19.47 31.89 -6.82
CA TYR A 702 -19.51 33.35 -6.72
C TYR A 702 -18.84 33.86 -5.43
N GLN A 703 -19.17 33.25 -4.29
CA GLN A 703 -18.54 33.60 -3.01
C GLN A 703 -17.03 33.32 -2.99
N VAL A 704 -16.59 32.20 -3.58
CA VAL A 704 -15.15 31.91 -3.73
C VAL A 704 -14.47 32.95 -4.60
N LEU A 705 -15.10 33.40 -5.70
CA LEU A 705 -14.58 34.48 -6.53
C LEU A 705 -14.51 35.83 -5.79
N ILE A 706 -15.50 36.16 -4.95
CA ILE A 706 -15.50 37.38 -4.12
C ILE A 706 -14.32 37.34 -3.13
N ALA A 707 -14.16 36.24 -2.40
CA ALA A 707 -13.06 36.07 -1.45
C ALA A 707 -11.69 36.16 -2.14
N VAL A 708 -11.49 35.45 -3.25
CA VAL A 708 -10.19 35.42 -3.94
C VAL A 708 -9.90 36.74 -4.67
N LYS A 709 -10.92 37.44 -5.20
CA LYS A 709 -10.77 38.82 -5.72
C LYS A 709 -10.18 39.74 -4.65
N PHE A 710 -10.67 39.67 -3.41
CA PHE A 710 -10.16 40.47 -2.31
C PHE A 710 -8.69 40.18 -1.99
N LEU A 711 -8.27 38.90 -1.97
CA LEU A 711 -6.85 38.54 -1.83
C LEU A 711 -6.00 39.14 -2.97
N HIS A 712 -6.49 39.04 -4.20
CA HIS A 712 -5.78 39.54 -5.39
C HIS A 712 -5.64 41.07 -5.37
N GLU A 713 -6.66 41.80 -4.92
CA GLU A 713 -6.60 43.25 -4.68
C GLU A 713 -5.59 43.64 -3.58
N MET A 714 -5.37 42.75 -2.60
CA MET A 714 -4.33 42.88 -1.58
C MET A 714 -2.94 42.42 -2.03
N LYS A 715 -2.75 42.06 -3.31
CA LYS A 715 -1.49 41.52 -3.86
C LYS A 715 -1.04 40.23 -3.17
N LEU A 716 -2.01 39.41 -2.80
CA LEU A 716 -1.85 38.12 -2.12
C LEU A 716 -2.41 37.03 -3.03
N THR A 717 -1.64 35.97 -3.26
CA THR A 717 -2.09 34.76 -3.96
C THR A 717 -2.31 33.66 -2.92
N HIS A 718 -3.42 32.93 -2.96
CA HIS A 718 -3.72 31.88 -1.97
C HIS A 718 -2.86 30.62 -2.19
N THR A 719 -2.62 30.28 -3.45
CA THR A 719 -1.80 29.17 -3.95
C THR A 719 -2.28 27.74 -3.67
N ASP A 720 -3.03 27.46 -2.59
CA ASP A 720 -3.60 26.12 -2.30
C ASP A 720 -5.14 26.11 -2.20
N LEU A 721 -5.82 26.66 -3.21
CA LEU A 721 -7.28 26.56 -3.33
C LEU A 721 -7.70 25.13 -3.71
N LYS A 722 -8.62 24.56 -2.93
CA LYS A 722 -9.18 23.22 -3.09
C LYS A 722 -10.52 23.10 -2.32
N PRO A 723 -11.42 22.16 -2.64
CA PRO A 723 -12.74 22.06 -2.00
C PRO A 723 -12.69 21.76 -0.48
N GLU A 724 -11.57 21.24 0.04
CA GLU A 724 -11.31 21.04 1.47
C GLU A 724 -11.08 22.38 2.20
N ASN A 725 -10.55 23.41 1.50
CA ASN A 725 -10.23 24.72 2.07
C ASN A 725 -11.39 25.73 1.93
N ILE A 726 -12.58 25.27 1.55
CA ILE A 726 -13.82 26.06 1.48
C ILE A 726 -14.81 25.39 2.45
N LEU A 727 -15.21 26.09 3.51
CA LEU A 727 -16.11 25.55 4.55
C LEU A 727 -17.45 26.27 4.52
N PHE A 728 -18.55 25.55 4.77
CA PHE A 728 -19.86 26.17 4.99
C PHE A 728 -19.91 26.87 6.35
N LEU A 729 -20.64 27.98 6.47
CA LEU A 729 -20.99 28.56 7.78
C LEU A 729 -21.82 27.56 8.61
N ASN A 730 -22.78 26.88 7.96
CA ASN A 730 -23.52 25.75 8.53
C ASN A 730 -23.79 24.71 7.43
N SER A 731 -23.36 23.47 7.63
CA SER A 731 -23.49 22.34 6.71
C SER A 731 -24.78 21.51 6.90
N ASP A 732 -25.76 22.05 7.62
CA ASP A 732 -27.13 21.54 7.71
C ASP A 732 -27.70 21.19 6.32
N PHE A 733 -28.42 20.07 6.20
CA PHE A 733 -28.99 19.63 4.91
C PHE A 733 -30.47 19.21 4.99
N HIS A 734 -31.14 19.24 3.84
CA HIS A 734 -32.37 18.52 3.58
C HIS A 734 -32.05 17.22 2.83
N VAL A 735 -32.78 16.16 3.15
CA VAL A 735 -32.76 14.91 2.37
C VAL A 735 -33.89 14.96 1.35
N LYS A 736 -33.56 14.74 0.07
CA LYS A 736 -34.53 14.63 -1.03
C LYS A 736 -34.37 13.27 -1.70
N TYR A 737 -35.43 12.47 -1.78
CA TYR A 737 -35.39 11.19 -2.46
C TYR A 737 -35.40 11.38 -3.99
N ASN A 738 -34.34 10.96 -4.67
CA ASN A 738 -34.25 11.01 -6.12
C ASN A 738 -34.87 9.76 -6.74
N THR A 739 -36.09 9.88 -7.25
CA THR A 739 -36.84 8.80 -7.90
C THR A 739 -36.14 8.21 -9.13
N LYS A 740 -35.32 8.98 -9.86
CA LYS A 740 -34.57 8.49 -11.03
C LYS A 740 -33.37 7.63 -10.62
N ARG A 741 -32.69 7.99 -9.52
CA ARG A 741 -31.50 7.29 -9.01
C ARG A 741 -31.82 6.27 -7.90
N LYS A 742 -33.09 6.22 -7.46
CA LYS A 742 -33.62 5.36 -6.39
C LYS A 742 -32.79 5.45 -5.08
N ARG A 743 -32.42 6.68 -4.70
CA ARG A 743 -31.64 6.95 -3.49
C ARG A 743 -31.91 8.34 -2.93
N ASP A 744 -31.62 8.50 -1.65
CA ASP A 744 -31.58 9.80 -0.99
C ASP A 744 -30.40 10.65 -1.47
N GLU A 745 -30.65 11.94 -1.69
CA GLU A 745 -29.65 12.94 -2.02
C GLU A 745 -29.73 14.07 -0.97
N LYS A 746 -28.58 14.40 -0.35
CA LYS A 746 -28.47 15.54 0.57
C LYS A 746 -28.33 16.83 -0.25
N ALA A 747 -29.05 17.87 0.15
CA ALA A 747 -28.87 19.23 -0.35
C ALA A 747 -28.66 20.17 0.84
N VAL A 748 -27.51 20.86 0.89
CA VAL A 748 -27.22 21.82 1.96
C VAL A 748 -28.27 22.94 2.00
N LYS A 749 -28.72 23.32 3.20
CA LYS A 749 -29.80 24.31 3.41
C LYS A 749 -29.32 25.73 3.12
N ASN A 750 -28.10 26.04 3.58
CA ASN A 750 -27.42 27.29 3.32
C ASN A 750 -26.12 27.00 2.55
N THR A 751 -25.77 27.86 1.60
CA THR A 751 -24.54 27.76 0.82
C THR A 751 -23.53 28.85 1.14
N ASP A 752 -23.76 29.64 2.19
CA ASP A 752 -22.78 30.62 2.68
C ASP A 752 -21.48 29.92 3.09
N ILE A 753 -20.34 30.39 2.56
CA ILE A 753 -19.01 29.81 2.82
C ILE A 753 -18.05 30.78 3.51
N ARG A 754 -16.94 30.21 3.99
CA ARG A 754 -15.70 30.91 4.32
C ARG A 754 -14.50 30.20 3.69
N LEU A 755 -13.56 30.99 3.19
CA LEU A 755 -12.26 30.53 2.70
C LEU A 755 -11.27 30.41 3.87
N ILE A 756 -10.57 29.29 3.97
CA ILE A 756 -9.66 28.95 5.09
C ILE A 756 -8.24 28.60 4.61
N ASP A 757 -7.32 28.41 5.56
CA ASP A 757 -5.98 27.82 5.38
C ASP A 757 -5.00 28.66 4.54
N PHE A 758 -4.73 29.87 5.03
CA PHE A 758 -3.81 30.84 4.43
C PHE A 758 -2.31 30.51 4.64
N GLY A 759 -1.97 29.33 5.18
CA GLY A 759 -0.59 28.94 5.49
C GLY A 759 0.34 28.73 4.28
N SER A 760 -0.19 28.78 3.06
CA SER A 760 0.58 28.82 1.80
C SER A 760 0.36 30.10 0.99
N ALA A 761 -0.37 31.08 1.53
CA ALA A 761 -0.61 32.34 0.84
C ALA A 761 0.70 33.14 0.74
N THR A 762 0.93 33.78 -0.41
CA THR A 762 2.20 34.47 -0.73
C THR A 762 1.91 35.84 -1.31
N PHE A 763 2.52 36.90 -0.76
CA PHE A 763 2.42 38.25 -1.32
C PHE A 763 3.33 38.43 -2.54
N ASP A 764 2.98 39.33 -3.47
CA ASP A 764 3.75 39.64 -4.69
C ASP A 764 5.24 39.97 -4.45
N HIS A 765 5.58 40.50 -3.27
CA HIS A 765 6.93 40.91 -2.90
C HIS A 765 7.73 39.82 -2.15
N GLU A 766 7.11 38.69 -1.84
CA GLU A 766 7.72 37.58 -1.11
C GLU A 766 8.35 36.54 -2.05
N HIS A 767 9.07 35.57 -1.47
CA HIS A 767 9.71 34.51 -2.24
C HIS A 767 8.68 33.50 -2.78
N HIS A 768 8.50 33.51 -4.10
CA HIS A 768 7.60 32.58 -4.78
C HIS A 768 8.22 31.18 -4.91
N SER A 769 7.69 30.22 -4.14
CA SER A 769 8.07 28.80 -4.21
C SER A 769 7.83 28.21 -5.60
N THR A 770 8.74 27.38 -6.11
CA THR A 770 8.66 26.88 -7.50
C THR A 770 7.48 25.96 -7.78
N ILE A 771 6.99 25.24 -6.77
CA ILE A 771 5.85 24.33 -6.86
C ILE A 771 4.89 24.65 -5.72
N VAL A 772 3.69 25.10 -6.07
CA VAL A 772 2.57 25.38 -5.17
C VAL A 772 1.33 24.57 -5.58
N SER A 773 0.22 24.74 -4.86
CA SER A 773 -1.08 24.07 -5.08
C SER A 773 -1.09 22.55 -4.88
N THR A 774 -2.18 22.06 -4.32
CA THR A 774 -2.55 20.64 -4.36
C THR A 774 -2.71 20.18 -5.81
N ARG A 775 -2.17 18.99 -6.13
CA ARG A 775 -1.85 18.59 -7.50
C ARG A 775 -3.01 18.68 -8.49
N HIS A 776 -4.23 18.29 -8.09
CA HIS A 776 -5.40 18.23 -8.96
C HIS A 776 -5.91 19.62 -9.41
N TYR A 777 -5.55 20.67 -8.68
CA TYR A 777 -5.96 22.06 -8.93
C TYR A 777 -4.80 22.91 -9.48
N ARG A 778 -3.62 22.32 -9.68
CA ARG A 778 -2.38 23.04 -10.04
C ARG A 778 -2.37 23.51 -11.49
N ALA A 779 -2.17 24.81 -11.67
CA ALA A 779 -2.11 25.48 -12.97
C ALA A 779 -0.89 25.06 -13.85
N PRO A 780 -1.02 25.12 -15.20
CA PRO A 780 0.02 24.68 -16.12
C PRO A 780 1.34 25.47 -15.98
N GLU A 781 1.29 26.77 -15.73
CA GLU A 781 2.48 27.61 -15.52
C GLU A 781 3.32 27.19 -14.29
N VAL A 782 2.67 26.65 -13.26
CA VAL A 782 3.32 26.06 -12.07
C VAL A 782 4.01 24.74 -12.45
N ILE A 783 3.32 23.85 -13.17
CA ILE A 783 3.87 22.55 -13.62
C ILE A 783 5.08 22.75 -14.56
N LEU A 784 5.01 23.78 -15.39
CA LEU A 784 6.02 24.15 -16.39
C LEU A 784 7.15 25.04 -15.83
N GLU A 785 7.06 25.45 -14.56
CA GLU A 785 8.00 26.33 -13.85
C GLU A 785 8.28 27.67 -14.57
N LEU A 786 7.22 28.25 -15.14
CA LEU A 786 7.25 29.52 -15.87
C LEU A 786 7.20 30.76 -14.95
N GLY A 787 6.96 30.55 -13.66
CA GLY A 787 6.50 31.58 -12.73
C GLY A 787 4.97 31.54 -12.62
N TRP A 788 4.44 31.96 -11.47
CA TRP A 788 3.01 32.03 -11.17
C TRP A 788 2.77 33.26 -10.29
N THR A 789 1.54 33.78 -10.35
CA THR A 789 0.99 34.84 -9.50
C THR A 789 -0.53 34.57 -9.38
N GLN A 790 -1.35 35.58 -9.07
CA GLN A 790 -2.82 35.52 -8.92
C GLN A 790 -3.56 34.58 -9.90
N PRO A 791 -3.26 34.49 -11.22
CA PRO A 791 -4.01 33.64 -12.14
C PRO A 791 -3.98 32.14 -11.81
N CYS A 792 -3.02 31.64 -11.01
CA CYS A 792 -3.02 30.22 -10.62
C CYS A 792 -4.18 29.86 -9.69
N ASP A 793 -4.66 30.82 -8.90
CA ASP A 793 -5.86 30.66 -8.08
C ASP A 793 -7.10 30.53 -8.98
N VAL A 794 -7.20 31.32 -10.06
CA VAL A 794 -8.33 31.23 -11.01
C VAL A 794 -8.42 29.85 -11.67
N TRP A 795 -7.29 29.29 -12.09
CA TRP A 795 -7.25 27.92 -12.61
C TRP A 795 -7.75 26.90 -11.58
N SER A 796 -7.35 27.08 -10.32
CA SER A 796 -7.79 26.25 -9.20
C SER A 796 -9.31 26.35 -9.02
N ILE A 797 -9.89 27.55 -9.08
CA ILE A 797 -11.33 27.78 -9.05
C ILE A 797 -12.02 27.08 -10.23
N GLY A 798 -11.51 27.18 -11.46
CA GLY A 798 -12.08 26.47 -12.62
C GLY A 798 -12.15 24.95 -12.43
N CYS A 799 -11.10 24.37 -11.81
CA CYS A 799 -11.07 22.96 -11.44
C CYS A 799 -12.09 22.62 -10.32
N ILE A 800 -12.21 23.47 -9.30
CA ILE A 800 -13.20 23.32 -8.22
C ILE A 800 -14.63 23.39 -8.78
N MET A 801 -14.94 24.39 -9.62
CA MET A 801 -16.26 24.56 -10.23
C MET A 801 -16.68 23.32 -11.02
N PHE A 802 -15.75 22.70 -11.76
CA PHE A 802 -15.98 21.42 -12.44
C PHE A 802 -16.28 20.28 -11.45
N GLU A 803 -15.56 20.20 -10.34
CA GLU A 803 -15.75 19.16 -9.33
C GLU A 803 -17.08 19.30 -8.57
N LEU A 804 -17.48 20.52 -8.20
CA LEU A 804 -18.81 20.78 -7.61
C LEU A 804 -19.94 20.38 -8.58
N TYR A 805 -19.73 20.65 -9.87
CA TYR A 805 -20.68 20.38 -10.94
C TYR A 805 -20.80 18.89 -11.29
N THR A 806 -19.71 18.13 -11.24
CA THR A 806 -19.68 16.73 -11.70
C THR A 806 -19.60 15.68 -10.60
N GLY A 807 -19.14 16.07 -9.41
CA GLY A 807 -18.89 15.18 -8.27
C GLY A 807 -17.51 14.51 -8.28
N TYR A 808 -16.62 14.82 -9.24
CA TYR A 808 -15.27 14.26 -9.32
C TYR A 808 -14.25 15.27 -9.85
N THR A 809 -12.99 15.10 -9.46
CA THR A 809 -11.87 15.97 -9.86
C THR A 809 -11.67 15.98 -11.39
N LEU A 810 -11.36 17.14 -11.97
CA LEU A 810 -11.06 17.27 -13.40
C LEU A 810 -9.77 16.53 -13.82
N PHE A 811 -8.74 16.60 -12.98
CA PHE A 811 -7.39 16.09 -13.27
C PHE A 811 -6.91 15.07 -12.23
N GLN A 812 -7.57 13.90 -12.19
CA GLN A 812 -7.19 12.79 -11.30
C GLN A 812 -5.87 12.12 -11.76
N THR A 813 -4.73 12.60 -11.27
CA THR A 813 -3.40 12.04 -11.60
C THR A 813 -2.36 12.27 -10.50
N HIS A 814 -1.28 11.49 -10.52
CA HIS A 814 -0.11 11.62 -9.65
C HIS A 814 1.21 11.86 -10.42
N ASP A 815 1.17 12.13 -11.73
CA ASP A 815 2.35 12.51 -12.53
C ASP A 815 2.17 13.85 -13.26
N ASN A 816 3.26 14.60 -13.46
CA ASN A 816 3.20 15.92 -14.10
C ASN A 816 3.05 15.84 -15.63
N LYS A 817 3.62 14.82 -16.28
CA LYS A 817 3.54 14.65 -17.74
C LYS A 817 2.16 14.08 -18.13
N GLU A 818 1.63 13.18 -17.32
CA GLU A 818 0.24 12.73 -17.41
C GLU A 818 -0.76 13.88 -17.19
N HIS A 819 -0.54 14.75 -16.18
CA HIS A 819 -1.39 15.93 -15.96
C HIS A 819 -1.43 16.84 -17.20
N LEU A 820 -0.28 17.17 -17.79
CA LEU A 820 -0.23 17.94 -19.04
C LEU A 820 -0.94 17.23 -20.20
N ALA A 821 -0.89 15.90 -20.29
CA ALA A 821 -1.62 15.14 -21.30
C ALA A 821 -3.15 15.15 -21.07
N MET A 822 -3.61 15.13 -19.81
CA MET A 822 -5.02 15.32 -19.47
C MET A 822 -5.49 16.73 -19.85
N MET A 823 -4.70 17.76 -19.56
CA MET A 823 -4.96 19.14 -20.01
C MET A 823 -5.08 19.19 -21.54
N GLU A 824 -4.10 18.67 -22.29
CA GLU A 824 -4.15 18.68 -23.76
C GLU A 824 -5.37 17.95 -24.34
N ARG A 825 -5.83 16.91 -23.65
CA ARG A 825 -6.99 16.12 -24.02
C ARG A 825 -8.33 16.81 -23.74
N ILE A 826 -8.41 17.64 -22.70
CA ILE A 826 -9.63 18.33 -22.25
C ILE A 826 -9.79 19.70 -22.90
N LEU A 827 -8.71 20.48 -22.93
CA LEU A 827 -8.70 21.90 -23.32
C LEU A 827 -8.14 22.13 -24.74
N GLY A 828 -7.29 21.22 -25.22
CA GLY A 828 -6.55 21.39 -26.48
C GLY A 828 -5.06 21.62 -26.25
N SER A 829 -4.28 21.73 -27.33
CA SER A 829 -2.81 21.77 -27.28
C SER A 829 -2.26 22.91 -26.44
N ILE A 830 -1.23 22.64 -25.63
CA ILE A 830 -0.52 23.65 -24.84
C ILE A 830 0.12 24.70 -25.78
N PRO A 831 0.01 26.01 -25.50
CA PRO A 831 0.63 27.05 -26.31
C PRO A 831 2.14 26.84 -26.50
N TYR A 832 2.59 26.83 -27.76
CA TYR A 832 4.00 26.60 -28.11
C TYR A 832 4.97 27.56 -27.39
N ARG A 833 4.55 28.80 -27.10
CA ARG A 833 5.34 29.77 -26.31
C ARG A 833 5.60 29.28 -24.88
N MET A 834 4.61 28.68 -24.21
CA MET A 834 4.77 28.10 -22.88
C MET A 834 5.66 26.86 -22.92
N ALA A 835 5.39 25.94 -23.84
CA ALA A 835 6.20 24.72 -24.04
C ALA A 835 7.68 25.05 -24.30
N LYS A 836 7.97 26.08 -25.12
CA LYS A 836 9.34 26.54 -25.44
C LYS A 836 10.02 27.27 -24.28
N LYS A 837 9.29 28.03 -23.45
CA LYS A 837 9.84 28.74 -22.28
C LYS A 837 10.05 27.81 -21.07
N SER A 838 9.38 26.65 -21.02
CA SER A 838 9.38 25.78 -19.85
C SER A 838 10.77 25.26 -19.51
N LYS A 839 11.12 25.29 -18.20
CA LYS A 839 12.30 24.63 -17.65
C LYS A 839 12.20 23.10 -17.73
N LYS A 840 11.00 22.55 -17.99
CA LYS A 840 10.73 21.12 -18.20
C LYS A 840 10.79 20.71 -19.67
N SER A 841 11.80 21.17 -20.41
CA SER A 841 12.00 20.85 -21.84
C SER A 841 11.90 19.35 -22.17
N LYS A 842 12.29 18.47 -21.23
CA LYS A 842 12.14 17.00 -21.32
C LYS A 842 10.70 16.48 -21.48
N TYR A 843 9.68 17.30 -21.28
CA TYR A 843 8.28 16.93 -21.54
C TYR A 843 7.85 17.18 -22.98
N PHE A 844 8.62 17.95 -23.76
CA PHE A 844 8.24 18.37 -25.10
C PHE A 844 9.26 17.93 -26.16
N TYR A 845 8.76 17.46 -27.30
CA TYR A 845 9.55 17.16 -28.49
C TYR A 845 9.01 18.00 -29.66
N HIS A 846 9.89 18.78 -30.29
CA HIS A 846 9.54 19.81 -31.29
C HIS A 846 8.40 20.77 -30.86
N GLY A 847 8.31 21.04 -29.56
CA GLY A 847 7.29 21.93 -28.97
C GLY A 847 5.88 21.35 -28.88
N ARG A 848 5.73 20.02 -29.04
CA ARG A 848 4.52 19.26 -28.68
C ARG A 848 4.81 18.38 -27.47
N LEU A 849 3.80 18.03 -26.68
CA LEU A 849 3.97 17.11 -25.56
C LEU A 849 4.44 15.73 -26.08
N ASP A 850 5.50 15.19 -25.49
CA ASP A 850 6.09 13.90 -25.84
C ASP A 850 5.28 12.74 -25.21
N TRP A 851 4.02 12.58 -25.62
CA TRP A 851 3.08 11.65 -24.98
C TRP A 851 2.80 10.40 -25.82
N ASP A 852 2.93 9.21 -25.22
CA ASP A 852 2.58 7.93 -25.84
C ASP A 852 1.11 7.57 -25.56
N GLU A 853 0.23 7.86 -26.52
CA GLU A 853 -1.19 7.47 -26.48
C GLU A 853 -1.43 5.96 -26.36
N HIS A 854 -0.47 5.12 -26.75
CA HIS A 854 -0.61 3.66 -26.75
C HIS A 854 -0.15 3.01 -25.43
N SER A 855 0.51 3.77 -24.57
CA SER A 855 0.87 3.36 -23.20
C SER A 855 -0.37 3.08 -22.33
N SER A 856 -0.20 2.45 -21.17
CA SER A 856 -1.29 2.26 -20.21
C SER A 856 -1.86 3.59 -19.69
N ALA A 857 -0.98 4.56 -19.38
CA ALA A 857 -1.37 5.91 -19.01
C ALA A 857 -2.05 6.64 -20.19
N GLY A 858 -1.52 6.49 -21.41
CA GLY A 858 -2.13 7.01 -22.64
C GLY A 858 -3.55 6.52 -22.87
N ARG A 859 -3.80 5.21 -22.67
CA ARG A 859 -5.15 4.61 -22.67
C ARG A 859 -6.03 5.22 -21.57
N TYR A 860 -5.55 5.31 -20.33
CA TYR A 860 -6.30 5.90 -19.22
C TYR A 860 -6.75 7.34 -19.52
N VAL A 861 -5.83 8.21 -19.97
CA VAL A 861 -6.14 9.59 -20.36
C VAL A 861 -7.13 9.62 -21.53
N LYS A 862 -6.93 8.78 -22.55
CA LYS A 862 -7.79 8.73 -23.74
C LYS A 862 -9.24 8.34 -23.45
N ASP A 863 -9.44 7.40 -22.52
CA ASP A 863 -10.73 6.82 -22.17
C ASP A 863 -11.51 7.68 -21.15
N ASN A 864 -10.81 8.31 -20.19
CA ASN A 864 -11.43 9.08 -19.11
C ASN A 864 -11.50 10.60 -19.41
N CYS A 865 -10.51 11.17 -20.12
CA CYS A 865 -10.49 12.59 -20.46
C CYS A 865 -11.12 12.86 -21.83
N LYS A 866 -12.05 13.80 -21.86
CA LYS A 866 -12.81 14.23 -23.05
C LYS A 866 -12.71 15.75 -23.17
N LYS A 867 -12.93 16.32 -24.37
CA LYS A 867 -13.00 17.78 -24.53
C LYS A 867 -14.03 18.39 -23.57
N ILE A 868 -13.72 19.54 -22.97
CA ILE A 868 -14.51 20.15 -21.87
C ILE A 868 -16.03 20.19 -22.15
N LYS A 869 -16.43 20.55 -23.38
CA LYS A 869 -17.83 20.64 -23.84
C LYS A 869 -18.60 19.31 -23.84
N ARG A 870 -17.92 18.17 -23.67
CA ARG A 870 -18.54 16.83 -23.53
C ARG A 870 -18.94 16.47 -22.09
N TYR A 871 -18.62 17.30 -21.10
CA TYR A 871 -19.08 17.12 -19.72
C TYR A 871 -20.42 17.83 -19.42
N LEU A 872 -21.03 18.45 -20.43
CA LEU A 872 -22.35 19.08 -20.38
C LEU A 872 -23.43 18.03 -20.04
N MET A 873 -24.03 18.12 -18.85
CA MET A 873 -25.09 17.19 -18.41
C MET A 873 -26.48 17.51 -19.00
N LYS A 874 -26.73 18.77 -19.34
CA LYS A 874 -27.97 19.26 -19.95
C LYS A 874 -27.64 20.38 -20.92
N ASP A 875 -28.36 20.44 -22.04
CA ASP A 875 -28.22 21.51 -23.02
C ASP A 875 -29.20 22.64 -22.72
N ASP A 876 -28.86 23.45 -21.72
CA ASP A 876 -29.58 24.66 -21.34
C ASP A 876 -28.59 25.82 -21.07
N ASP A 877 -29.09 27.06 -20.94
CA ASP A 877 -28.24 28.24 -20.83
C ASP A 877 -27.36 28.25 -19.57
N ASP A 878 -27.87 27.76 -18.43
CA ASP A 878 -27.11 27.74 -17.17
C ASP A 878 -25.93 26.78 -17.27
N HIS A 879 -26.19 25.59 -17.81
CA HIS A 879 -25.18 24.57 -18.03
C HIS A 879 -24.14 25.00 -19.09
N ARG A 880 -24.54 25.76 -20.11
CA ARG A 880 -23.63 26.33 -21.12
C ARG A 880 -22.79 27.47 -20.57
N HIS A 881 -23.38 28.42 -19.83
CA HIS A 881 -22.65 29.53 -19.19
C HIS A 881 -21.67 29.02 -18.13
N LEU A 882 -21.99 27.94 -17.40
CA LEU A 882 -21.06 27.31 -16.47
C LEU A 882 -19.81 26.73 -17.17
N LEU A 883 -19.98 26.01 -18.28
CA LEU A 883 -18.83 25.47 -19.00
C LEU A 883 -18.01 26.56 -19.72
N ASP A 884 -18.65 27.63 -20.17
CA ASP A 884 -17.99 28.78 -20.78
C ASP A 884 -17.10 29.55 -19.79
N ILE A 885 -17.56 29.80 -18.56
CA ILE A 885 -16.70 30.40 -17.51
C ILE A 885 -15.58 29.45 -17.08
N ILE A 886 -15.84 28.14 -16.96
CA ILE A 886 -14.79 27.15 -16.67
C ILE A 886 -13.74 27.10 -17.79
N GLU A 887 -14.14 27.16 -19.07
CA GLU A 887 -13.21 27.20 -20.20
C GLU A 887 -12.32 28.46 -20.16
N LYS A 888 -12.87 29.62 -19.80
CA LYS A 888 -12.11 30.88 -19.60
C LYS A 888 -11.18 30.86 -18.37
N MET A 889 -11.57 30.19 -17.28
CA MET A 889 -10.72 29.99 -16.09
C MET A 889 -9.60 28.98 -16.33
N LEU A 890 -9.79 28.04 -17.25
CA LEU A 890 -8.82 27.02 -17.64
C LEU A 890 -8.04 27.42 -18.91
N GLU A 891 -7.94 28.70 -19.22
CA GLU A 891 -7.02 29.20 -20.25
C GLU A 891 -5.57 28.92 -19.84
N TYR A 892 -4.76 28.47 -20.79
CA TYR A 892 -3.39 28.04 -20.53
C TYR A 892 -2.48 29.22 -20.20
N ASP A 893 -2.52 30.28 -21.01
CA ASP A 893 -1.65 31.43 -20.77
C ASP A 893 -2.21 32.26 -19.60
N PRO A 894 -1.52 32.37 -18.45
CA PRO A 894 -2.03 33.09 -17.29
C PRO A 894 -2.22 34.59 -17.56
N ALA A 895 -1.70 35.14 -18.66
CA ALA A 895 -1.94 36.52 -19.08
C ALA A 895 -3.26 36.72 -19.85
N GLU A 896 -3.82 35.67 -20.45
CA GLU A 896 -5.10 35.70 -21.19
C GLU A 896 -6.25 35.07 -20.38
N ARG A 897 -5.92 34.43 -19.25
CA ARG A 897 -6.88 33.82 -18.32
C ARG A 897 -7.72 34.89 -17.64
N ILE A 898 -9.04 34.68 -17.60
CA ILE A 898 -10.01 35.59 -16.98
C ILE A 898 -9.62 35.92 -15.53
N THR A 899 -9.77 37.18 -15.12
CA THR A 899 -9.56 37.58 -13.72
C THR A 899 -10.78 37.28 -12.84
N CYS A 900 -10.62 37.22 -11.52
CA CYS A 900 -11.77 37.10 -10.61
C CYS A 900 -12.77 38.28 -10.77
N TYR A 901 -12.27 39.48 -11.08
CA TYR A 901 -13.08 40.67 -11.33
C TYR A 901 -14.01 40.49 -12.54
N GLU A 902 -13.49 40.02 -13.68
CA GLU A 902 -14.27 39.74 -14.89
C GLU A 902 -15.17 38.52 -14.73
N ALA A 903 -14.69 37.49 -14.02
CA ALA A 903 -15.44 36.26 -13.77
C ALA A 903 -16.74 36.51 -12.98
N ILE A 904 -16.73 37.43 -12.01
CA ILE A 904 -17.92 37.84 -11.25
C ILE A 904 -19.00 38.47 -12.15
N GLN A 905 -18.60 39.12 -13.25
CA GLN A 905 -19.50 39.77 -14.22
C GLN A 905 -19.98 38.82 -15.32
N HIS A 906 -19.69 37.52 -15.21
CA HIS A 906 -20.04 36.53 -16.24
C HIS A 906 -21.55 36.22 -16.25
N PRO A 907 -22.20 36.02 -17.41
CA PRO A 907 -23.62 35.65 -17.53
C PRO A 907 -24.07 34.36 -16.81
N PHE A 908 -23.13 33.62 -16.22
CA PHE A 908 -23.45 32.51 -15.33
C PHE A 908 -24.00 33.00 -13.98
N PHE A 909 -23.59 34.19 -13.53
CA PHE A 909 -23.93 34.77 -12.24
C PHE A 909 -25.09 35.78 -12.27
N ASP A 910 -25.63 36.15 -13.45
CA ASP A 910 -26.79 37.06 -13.60
C ASP A 910 -28.03 36.68 -12.76
N LYS A 911 -28.13 35.40 -12.38
CA LYS A 911 -29.21 34.86 -11.53
C LYS A 911 -28.96 34.99 -10.02
N ILE A 912 -27.82 35.54 -9.61
CA ILE A 912 -27.57 35.94 -8.23
C ILE A 912 -28.19 37.32 -8.04
N ASP A 913 -29.07 37.45 -7.06
CA ASP A 913 -29.55 38.76 -6.63
C ASP A 913 -28.35 39.51 -6.03
N ASN A 914 -28.00 40.68 -6.57
CA ASN A 914 -26.74 41.43 -6.32
C ASN A 914 -26.59 42.01 -4.90
N ARG A 915 -27.17 41.36 -3.89
CA ARG A 915 -27.23 41.81 -2.49
C ARG A 915 -26.17 41.06 -1.70
N LEU A 916 -25.02 41.72 -1.56
CA LEU A 916 -23.96 41.28 -0.65
C LEU A 916 -24.53 41.06 0.77
N PRO A 917 -23.95 40.13 1.57
CA PRO A 917 -24.26 40.06 2.99
C PRO A 917 -23.97 41.42 3.63
N GLY A 918 -24.96 42.03 4.29
CA GLY A 918 -24.78 43.33 4.98
C GLY A 918 -25.92 44.34 4.89
N ASP A 919 -26.86 44.24 3.92
CA ASP A 919 -27.96 45.22 3.79
C ASP A 919 -28.88 45.21 5.04
N PRO A 920 -28.98 46.33 5.80
CA PRO A 920 -29.75 46.39 7.04
C PRO A 920 -31.24 46.01 6.92
N LYS A 921 -31.83 46.09 5.71
CA LYS A 921 -33.24 45.75 5.45
C LYS A 921 -33.53 44.24 5.41
N PHE A 922 -32.52 43.38 5.51
CA PHE A 922 -32.73 41.93 5.61
C PHE A 922 -33.34 41.52 6.95
N SER A 923 -33.08 42.28 8.03
CA SER A 923 -33.64 42.03 9.37
C SER A 923 -35.17 42.17 9.41
N GLU A 924 -35.71 43.30 8.95
CA GLU A 924 -37.15 43.61 8.94
C GLU A 924 -37.99 42.57 8.20
N LYS A 925 -37.47 42.00 7.10
CA LYS A 925 -38.23 41.02 6.30
C LYS A 925 -38.29 39.64 6.95
N ARG A 926 -37.29 39.28 7.77
CA ARG A 926 -37.24 38.01 8.50
C ARG A 926 -38.27 38.00 9.62
N GLU A 927 -38.42 39.11 10.36
CA GLU A 927 -39.50 39.28 11.34
C GLU A 927 -40.89 39.20 10.68
N ARG A 928 -41.10 39.91 9.56
CA ARG A 928 -42.39 39.89 8.84
C ARG A 928 -42.75 38.51 8.27
N SER A 929 -41.77 37.70 7.87
CA SER A 929 -42.01 36.35 7.38
C SER A 929 -42.39 35.35 8.49
N HIS A 930 -41.86 35.53 9.71
CA HIS A 930 -42.25 34.72 10.86
C HIS A 930 -43.61 35.14 11.46
N SER A 931 -44.02 36.41 11.34
CA SER A 931 -45.32 36.88 11.84
C SER A 931 -46.54 36.42 11.03
N LEU A 932 -46.35 35.86 9.82
CA LEU A 932 -47.44 35.40 8.94
C LEU A 932 -47.68 33.88 9.00
N SER A 933 -47.17 33.20 10.03
CA SER A 933 -47.39 31.76 10.26
C SER A 933 -47.81 31.45 11.71
N ARG A 934 -48.89 32.12 12.16
CA ARG A 934 -49.68 31.76 13.33
C ARG A 934 -51.16 31.72 12.98
#